data_AF-A0AAN4MIZ5-F1
#
_entry.id   AF-A0AAN4MIZ5-F1
#
_cell.length_a   1.000
_cell.length_b   1.000
_cell.length_c   1.000
_cell.angle_alpha   90.00
_cell.angle_beta   90.00
_cell.angle_gamma   90.00
#
_symmetry.space_group_name_H-M   'P 1'
#
loop_
_entity.id
_entity.type
_entity.pdbx_description
1 polymer ?
#
loop_
_entity_poly.entity_id
_entity_poly.type
_entity_poly.pdbx_seq_one_letter_code
_entity_poly.pdbx_strand_id
1 'polypeptide(L)'
;MDDQSLKQAALNYHEYPNPGKISVTPSKQLVNQRDLALAYSPGVAAPCLEIERDPSAAAKYTARGNLVAVVSNGTAVLGLGNIGPLASKPVMEGKGVLFKKFAGVDVFDIEIAENDPDKIVDIVASLEPTFGGINLEDIKAPECFYIEKKLRERMKIPVFHDDQHGTSIIVGSALLNALQLVNKKIDEIKIVASGAGAAALSCLDLLCALGVNKENIIVADSRGLLTTSREGLDESKKRYVQDIKATQLHEVMAGADMFLGLSAAGILTKEMVKQMAENPIIFALANPDPEILPEHAHEVRPDVIMATGRSDYPNQVNNALCFPYIFRGALDVGATTINEDMKIACVHAIARMAHVEADAATYGEKSASFGRDYLIPRPLDQRLILEIAPAVAKAAMDSGVATRPIEDFSAYRQKLSEFVYNSAFLMKPIFAQAKTDPKRIAYAEGEDERVLRAVQIAVDEDLAKPILVGRTAVIEANIKKLGLRLQHGVNIEIVDQEQNPMYEEFWKDYYQTMQRKGITVEYAQREARRRSTLIASLLVKFGKADGMLCGTYSSYNIHLDFVRNVIGLKEGMNNFFTLNALMLEDRNLFIADTYVNTNPTAEQLAEMTILAAEEVRRFGITPRVALLSHSSFGSDQTDSSAQKMREVYRILSEQAPELEVEGEMHGDAALDENIRQFAFPGSRFKGSANLLIMPNLDAANISFNLLKATSGNNVTIGPILLGAAKPVHILTPTATTRRLINMTALTVAEIQQQEK
;
A
#
# COMPACT_ATOMS: atom_id res chain seq x y z
N MET A 1 -19.51 1.20 13.83
CA MET A 1 -18.95 0.65 15.09
C MET A 1 -19.51 1.48 16.22
N ASP A 2 -19.89 0.88 17.33
CA ASP A 2 -20.15 1.67 18.55
C ASP A 2 -18.82 2.11 19.18
N ASP A 3 -18.85 3.16 19.99
CA ASP A 3 -17.64 3.82 20.52
C ASP A 3 -16.85 2.91 21.50
N GLN A 4 -17.55 2.02 22.21
CA GLN A 4 -16.94 1.07 23.14
C GLN A 4 -16.19 -0.07 22.41
N SER A 5 -16.74 -0.59 21.31
CA SER A 5 -16.05 -1.62 20.51
C SER A 5 -14.79 -1.07 19.85
N LEU A 6 -14.81 0.18 19.37
CA LEU A 6 -13.63 0.83 18.80
C LEU A 6 -12.53 1.04 19.85
N LYS A 7 -12.90 1.51 21.05
CA LYS A 7 -11.95 1.68 22.15
C LYS A 7 -11.26 0.37 22.53
N GLN A 8 -12.03 -0.71 22.71
CA GLN A 8 -11.45 -2.01 23.07
C GLN A 8 -10.59 -2.58 21.93
N ALA A 9 -11.02 -2.42 20.67
CA ALA A 9 -10.22 -2.82 19.51
C ALA A 9 -8.89 -2.06 19.44
N ALA A 10 -8.89 -0.76 19.71
CA ALA A 10 -7.68 0.06 19.76
C ALA A 10 -6.73 -0.40 20.88
N LEU A 11 -7.23 -0.71 22.08
CA LEU A 11 -6.40 -1.25 23.17
C LEU A 11 -5.80 -2.61 22.80
N ASN A 12 -6.63 -3.53 22.30
CA ASN A 12 -6.17 -4.85 21.87
C ASN A 12 -5.11 -4.77 20.76
N TYR A 13 -5.27 -3.82 19.83
CA TYR A 13 -4.30 -3.58 18.75
C TYR A 13 -2.91 -3.15 19.27
N HIS A 14 -2.83 -2.49 20.44
CA HIS A 14 -1.56 -2.09 21.05
C HIS A 14 -1.00 -3.14 22.01
N GLU A 15 -1.80 -4.08 22.49
CA GLU A 15 -1.40 -5.10 23.47
C GLU A 15 -0.99 -6.43 22.82
N TYR A 16 -1.68 -6.84 21.75
CA TYR A 16 -1.54 -8.18 21.16
C TYR A 16 -1.03 -8.17 19.72
N PRO A 17 -0.24 -9.20 19.32
CA PRO A 17 0.26 -10.30 20.15
C PRO A 17 1.43 -9.90 21.07
N ASN A 18 2.07 -8.76 20.81
CA ASN A 18 3.09 -8.17 21.66
C ASN A 18 2.79 -6.68 21.85
N PRO A 19 3.11 -6.08 23.02
CA PRO A 19 2.89 -4.67 23.25
C PRO A 19 3.68 -3.75 22.32
N GLY A 20 3.05 -2.64 21.91
CA GLY A 20 3.65 -1.61 21.05
C GLY A 20 3.46 -1.89 19.56
N LYS A 21 3.83 -0.91 18.72
CA LYS A 21 3.61 -0.97 17.26
C LYS A 21 4.88 -1.03 16.42
N ILE A 22 6.04 -0.94 17.06
CA ILE A 22 7.34 -0.89 16.40
C ILE A 22 8.29 -1.95 16.98
N SER A 23 9.27 -2.34 16.18
CA SER A 23 10.37 -3.22 16.59
C SER A 23 11.64 -2.88 15.83
N VAL A 24 12.79 -3.23 16.39
CA VAL A 24 14.10 -3.07 15.72
C VAL A 24 14.52 -4.42 15.16
N THR A 25 14.73 -4.49 13.85
CA THR A 25 15.18 -5.69 13.16
C THR A 25 16.52 -5.46 12.45
N PRO A 26 17.50 -6.37 12.56
CA PRO A 26 18.73 -6.27 11.78
C PRO A 26 18.45 -6.35 10.28
N SER A 27 19.05 -5.44 9.50
CA SER A 27 18.93 -5.43 8.03
C SER A 27 19.93 -6.35 7.32
N LYS A 28 20.91 -6.89 8.05
CA LYS A 28 21.94 -7.81 7.55
C LYS A 28 21.85 -9.13 8.31
N GLN A 29 22.07 -10.24 7.61
CA GLN A 29 22.11 -11.55 8.23
C GLN A 29 23.29 -11.67 9.20
N LEU A 30 23.08 -12.39 10.29
CA LEU A 30 24.07 -12.67 11.32
C LEU A 30 23.97 -14.16 11.69
N VAL A 31 24.42 -15.04 10.80
CA VAL A 31 24.19 -16.49 10.92
C VAL A 31 25.46 -17.30 11.16
N ASN A 32 26.64 -16.71 10.93
CA ASN A 32 27.93 -17.40 11.13
C ASN A 32 29.03 -16.46 11.69
N GLN A 33 30.20 -17.03 11.99
CA GLN A 33 31.34 -16.31 12.56
C GLN A 33 31.88 -15.18 11.66
N ARG A 34 31.83 -15.36 10.33
CA ARG A 34 32.25 -14.33 9.38
C ARG A 34 31.28 -13.16 9.42
N ASP A 35 29.98 -13.41 9.47
CA ASP A 35 28.97 -12.35 9.58
C ASP A 35 29.17 -11.58 10.89
N LEU A 36 29.42 -12.27 12.00
CA LEU A 36 29.73 -11.63 13.28
C LEU A 36 30.98 -10.76 13.21
N ALA A 37 32.04 -11.24 12.55
CA ALA A 37 33.27 -10.49 12.34
C ALA A 37 33.08 -9.28 11.42
N LEU A 38 32.06 -9.26 10.55
CA LEU A 38 31.72 -8.11 9.70
C LEU A 38 30.78 -7.13 10.40
N ALA A 39 29.75 -7.64 11.09
CA ALA A 39 28.77 -6.84 11.81
C ALA A 39 29.36 -6.19 13.08
N TYR A 40 30.40 -6.79 13.64
CA TYR A 40 31.08 -6.34 14.85
C TYR A 40 32.60 -6.45 14.70
N SER A 41 33.32 -6.59 15.82
CA SER A 41 34.77 -6.69 15.82
C SER A 41 35.28 -7.95 15.11
N PRO A 42 36.33 -7.84 14.29
CA PRO A 42 37.10 -6.62 13.99
C PRO A 42 36.59 -5.79 12.79
N GLY A 43 35.70 -6.32 11.94
CA GLY A 43 35.32 -5.74 10.66
C GLY A 43 34.61 -4.39 10.75
N VAL A 44 33.82 -4.17 11.81
CA VAL A 44 33.14 -2.88 12.08
C VAL A 44 34.12 -1.69 12.20
N ALA A 45 35.40 -1.94 12.48
CA ALA A 45 36.41 -0.88 12.51
C ALA A 45 36.60 -0.19 11.15
N ALA A 46 36.43 -0.91 10.04
CA ALA A 46 36.61 -0.36 8.70
C ALA A 46 35.61 0.78 8.39
N PRO A 47 34.28 0.60 8.50
CA PRO A 47 33.34 1.71 8.31
C PRO A 47 33.53 2.83 9.34
N CYS A 48 33.93 2.55 10.59
CA CYS A 48 34.24 3.59 11.57
C CYS A 48 35.39 4.50 11.12
N LEU A 49 36.49 3.93 10.64
CA LEU A 49 37.65 4.69 10.13
C LEU A 49 37.32 5.46 8.85
N GLU A 50 36.46 4.91 7.99
CA GLU A 50 35.97 5.64 6.81
C GLU A 50 35.10 6.85 7.19
N ILE A 51 34.23 6.71 8.20
CA ILE A 51 33.43 7.82 8.73
C ILE A 51 34.29 8.86 9.47
N GLU A 52 35.34 8.43 10.17
CA GLU A 52 36.31 9.33 10.78
C GLU A 52 37.02 10.20 9.72
N ARG A 53 37.37 9.60 8.57
CA ARG A 53 37.98 10.32 7.44
C ARG A 53 37.00 11.24 6.73
N ASP A 54 35.79 10.78 6.49
CA ASP A 54 34.70 11.52 5.85
C ASP A 54 33.38 11.32 6.61
N PRO A 55 32.98 12.28 7.47
CA PRO A 55 31.73 12.18 8.23
C PRO A 55 30.47 12.00 7.36
N SER A 56 30.50 12.42 6.09
CA SER A 56 29.35 12.26 5.19
C SER A 56 29.08 10.78 4.84
N ALA A 57 30.11 9.93 4.92
CA ALA A 57 30.02 8.49 4.71
C ALA A 57 29.13 7.79 5.74
N ALA A 58 28.80 8.44 6.87
CA ALA A 58 27.84 7.93 7.84
C ALA A 58 26.47 7.62 7.19
N ALA A 59 26.05 8.41 6.19
CA ALA A 59 24.81 8.14 5.45
C ALA A 59 24.87 6.87 4.58
N LYS A 60 26.09 6.43 4.20
CA LYS A 60 26.33 5.25 3.36
C LYS A 60 26.51 3.97 4.18
N TYR A 61 27.23 4.05 5.30
CA TYR A 61 27.63 2.89 6.09
C TYR A 61 26.76 2.64 7.32
N THR A 62 25.79 3.51 7.60
CA THR A 62 24.87 3.36 8.75
C THR A 62 23.42 3.60 8.33
N ALA A 63 22.47 3.34 9.24
CA ALA A 63 21.06 3.63 9.03
C ALA A 63 20.74 5.14 8.97
N ARG A 64 21.69 6.02 9.35
CA ARG A 64 21.51 7.50 9.43
C ARG A 64 20.79 8.08 8.21
N GLY A 65 21.15 7.64 7.00
CA GLY A 65 20.59 8.17 5.75
C GLY A 65 19.08 7.94 5.57
N ASN A 66 18.49 7.02 6.33
CA ASN A 66 17.07 6.66 6.25
C ASN A 66 16.31 6.79 7.59
N LEU A 67 16.99 7.24 8.65
CA LEU A 67 16.49 7.21 10.02
C LEU A 67 16.02 8.60 10.48
N VAL A 68 14.77 8.70 10.93
CA VAL A 68 14.16 9.92 11.47
C VAL A 68 13.86 9.76 12.96
N ALA A 69 14.10 10.80 13.76
CA ALA A 69 13.59 10.86 15.12
C ALA A 69 12.20 11.50 15.13
N VAL A 70 11.19 10.83 15.69
CA VAL A 70 9.92 11.47 16.05
C VAL A 70 10.04 11.91 17.50
N VAL A 71 10.15 13.22 17.72
CA VAL A 71 10.46 13.81 19.02
C VAL A 71 9.25 14.54 19.58
N SER A 72 8.87 14.21 20.81
CA SER A 72 7.83 14.91 21.56
C SER A 72 8.18 15.03 23.04
N ASN A 73 7.60 16.01 23.73
CA ASN A 73 7.55 16.05 25.19
C ASN A 73 6.15 15.79 25.75
N GLY A 74 5.18 15.47 24.89
CA GLY A 74 3.80 15.11 25.26
C GLY A 74 2.98 16.27 25.82
N THR A 75 3.33 17.52 25.47
CA THR A 75 2.66 18.71 26.02
C THR A 75 1.43 19.15 25.23
N ALA A 76 1.22 18.64 24.02
CA ALA A 76 0.08 18.96 23.17
C ALA A 76 -0.40 17.75 22.36
N VAL A 77 -0.60 16.60 23.02
CA VAL A 77 -0.95 15.34 22.35
C VAL A 77 -2.38 15.39 21.81
N LEU A 78 -2.54 15.48 20.49
CA LEU A 78 -3.84 15.54 19.83
C LEU A 78 -4.76 16.62 20.48
N GLY A 79 -6.03 16.28 20.74
CA GLY A 79 -6.95 17.11 21.54
C GLY A 79 -6.87 16.87 23.05
N LEU A 80 -5.93 16.05 23.53
CA LEU A 80 -5.80 15.68 24.96
C LEU A 80 -4.95 16.67 25.75
N GLY A 81 -4.16 17.50 25.07
CA GLY A 81 -3.29 18.50 25.68
C GLY A 81 -2.07 17.88 26.34
N ASN A 82 -1.66 18.43 27.49
CA ASN A 82 -0.46 17.98 28.20
C ASN A 82 -0.76 16.74 29.04
N ILE A 83 -0.47 15.57 28.47
CA ILE A 83 -0.59 14.25 29.13
C ILE A 83 0.77 13.63 29.46
N GLY A 84 1.85 14.33 29.12
CA GLY A 84 3.22 13.93 29.39
C GLY A 84 3.81 12.92 28.40
N PRO A 85 5.14 12.71 28.46
CA PRO A 85 5.89 11.94 27.48
C PRO A 85 5.42 10.49 27.35
N LEU A 86 5.25 9.77 28.47
CA LEU A 86 4.85 8.35 28.42
C LEU A 86 3.48 8.13 27.77
N ALA A 87 2.52 9.01 28.04
CA ALA A 87 1.19 8.90 27.47
C ALA A 87 1.15 9.32 25.99
N SER A 88 2.15 10.09 25.52
CA SER A 88 2.31 10.45 24.11
C SER A 88 2.87 9.31 23.25
N LYS A 89 3.59 8.35 23.87
CA LYS A 89 4.32 7.28 23.18
C LYS A 89 3.48 6.50 22.15
N PRO A 90 2.23 6.08 22.43
CA PRO A 90 1.41 5.42 21.41
C PRO A 90 1.21 6.28 20.15
N VAL A 91 1.11 7.61 20.27
CA VAL A 91 0.98 8.48 19.09
C VAL A 91 2.29 8.53 18.31
N MET A 92 3.43 8.63 18.99
CA MET A 92 4.76 8.67 18.37
C MET A 92 5.11 7.36 17.64
N GLU A 93 4.87 6.20 18.26
CA GLU A 93 4.98 4.90 17.59
C GLU A 93 4.06 4.83 16.36
N GLY A 94 2.86 5.42 16.45
CA GLY A 94 1.94 5.54 15.34
C GLY A 94 2.54 6.30 14.15
N LYS A 95 3.20 7.43 14.39
CA LYS A 95 3.93 8.18 13.35
C LYS A 95 5.03 7.33 12.73
N GLY A 96 5.77 6.57 13.54
CA GLY A 96 6.77 5.61 13.05
C GLY A 96 6.21 4.57 12.08
N VAL A 97 5.03 4.00 12.40
CA VAL A 97 4.33 3.08 11.49
C VAL A 97 3.99 3.75 10.16
N LEU A 98 3.50 4.99 10.18
CA LEU A 98 3.12 5.72 8.96
C LEU A 98 4.34 6.08 8.10
N PHE A 99 5.44 6.54 8.71
CA PHE A 99 6.72 6.77 8.01
C PHE A 99 7.21 5.50 7.31
N LYS A 100 7.24 4.37 8.04
CA LYS A 100 7.73 3.11 7.49
C LYS A 100 6.81 2.58 6.39
N LYS A 101 5.49 2.62 6.62
CA LYS A 101 4.51 2.06 5.69
C LYS A 101 4.37 2.85 4.40
N PHE A 102 4.38 4.19 4.47
CA PHE A 102 4.11 5.04 3.32
C PHE A 102 5.37 5.50 2.58
N ALA A 103 6.51 5.58 3.27
CA ALA A 103 7.73 6.15 2.71
C ALA A 103 8.98 5.27 2.90
N GLY A 104 8.87 4.14 3.60
CA GLY A 104 10.01 3.25 3.86
C GLY A 104 11.06 3.90 4.75
N VAL A 105 10.70 4.95 5.48
CA VAL A 105 11.57 5.68 6.40
C VAL A 105 11.58 4.97 7.75
N ASP A 106 12.77 4.72 8.28
CA ASP A 106 12.93 4.12 9.60
C ASP A 106 12.80 5.20 10.67
N VAL A 107 12.19 4.86 11.80
CA VAL A 107 11.91 5.82 12.87
C VAL A 107 12.30 5.27 14.23
N PHE A 108 12.91 6.13 15.05
CA PHE A 108 12.84 6.01 16.49
C PHE A 108 11.97 7.13 17.06
N ASP A 109 11.02 6.76 17.89
CA ASP A 109 10.27 7.68 18.72
C ASP A 109 11.06 8.03 19.99
N ILE A 110 11.12 9.32 20.32
CA ILE A 110 11.93 9.89 21.41
C ILE A 110 11.03 10.81 22.25
N GLU A 111 10.53 10.28 23.35
CA GLU A 111 9.73 11.04 24.32
C GLU A 111 10.63 11.69 25.38
N ILE A 112 10.74 13.02 25.36
CA ILE A 112 11.60 13.80 26.25
C ILE A 112 10.82 14.24 27.49
N ALA A 113 11.28 13.84 28.67
CA ALA A 113 10.73 14.29 29.96
C ALA A 113 11.33 15.64 30.41
N GLU A 114 11.21 16.67 29.58
CA GLU A 114 11.66 18.05 29.85
C GLU A 114 10.71 19.05 29.17
N ASN A 115 10.47 20.19 29.84
CA ASN A 115 9.57 21.24 29.39
C ASN A 115 10.29 22.58 29.12
N ASP A 116 11.54 22.72 29.58
CA ASP A 116 12.39 23.87 29.27
C ASP A 116 12.78 23.85 27.78
N PRO A 117 12.38 24.85 26.97
CA PRO A 117 12.65 24.87 25.54
C PRO A 117 14.14 24.86 25.18
N ASP A 118 14.99 25.53 25.95
CA ASP A 118 16.43 25.59 25.68
C ASP A 118 17.07 24.22 25.90
N LYS A 119 16.69 23.54 26.98
CA LYS A 119 17.18 22.18 27.25
C LYS A 119 16.68 21.17 26.23
N ILE A 120 15.43 21.28 25.77
CA ILE A 120 14.91 20.43 24.68
C ILE A 120 15.75 20.63 23.42
N VAL A 121 16.05 21.89 23.06
CA VAL A 121 16.92 22.20 21.92
C VAL A 121 18.30 21.55 22.08
N ASP A 122 18.91 21.66 23.27
CA ASP A 122 20.21 21.05 23.55
C ASP A 122 20.18 19.51 23.43
N ILE A 123 19.16 18.87 24.01
CA ILE A 123 18.98 17.42 23.95
C ILE A 123 18.84 16.98 22.49
N VAL A 124 17.91 17.56 21.75
CA VAL A 124 17.63 17.15 20.36
C VAL A 124 18.81 17.44 19.44
N ALA A 125 19.44 18.61 19.55
CA ALA A 125 20.62 18.94 18.75
C ALA A 125 21.79 17.98 19.02
N SER A 126 21.96 17.51 20.27
CA SER A 126 23.02 16.54 20.60
C SER A 126 22.83 15.16 19.95
N LEU A 127 21.59 14.83 19.57
CA LEU A 127 21.24 13.58 18.88
C LEU A 127 21.45 13.64 17.36
N GLU A 128 21.84 14.80 16.81
CA GLU A 128 22.08 14.98 15.38
C GLU A 128 22.92 13.86 14.75
N PRO A 129 24.00 13.33 15.35
CA PRO A 129 24.84 12.28 14.75
C PRO A 129 24.14 10.92 14.51
N THR A 130 23.00 10.65 15.15
CA THR A 130 22.23 9.42 14.95
C THR A 130 21.28 9.52 13.75
N PHE A 131 20.64 10.67 13.59
CA PHE A 131 19.48 10.82 12.72
C PHE A 131 19.80 11.53 11.40
N GLY A 132 19.09 11.15 10.34
CA GLY A 132 19.06 11.86 9.06
C GLY A 132 18.00 12.95 9.01
N GLY A 133 17.08 12.99 9.97
CA GLY A 133 16.07 14.06 10.12
C GLY A 133 15.35 14.00 11.47
N ILE A 134 14.73 15.11 11.86
CA ILE A 134 13.96 15.27 13.10
C ILE A 134 12.54 15.72 12.76
N ASN A 135 11.56 14.92 13.16
CA ASN A 135 10.14 15.26 13.14
C ASN A 135 9.70 15.65 14.56
N LEU A 136 9.43 16.94 14.79
CA LEU A 136 8.86 17.42 16.06
C LEU A 136 7.34 17.22 16.05
N GLU A 137 6.80 16.72 17.16
CA GLU A 137 5.40 16.33 17.26
C GLU A 137 4.80 16.68 18.64
N ASP A 138 3.55 17.13 18.67
CA ASP A 138 2.76 17.30 19.90
C ASP A 138 3.45 18.17 20.98
N ILE A 139 4.14 19.24 20.56
CA ILE A 139 4.78 20.23 21.43
C ILE A 139 3.91 21.50 21.47
N LYS A 140 3.57 21.96 22.68
CA LYS A 140 2.69 23.13 22.86
C LYS A 140 3.26 24.43 22.30
N ALA A 141 2.37 25.32 21.90
CA ALA A 141 2.69 26.71 21.58
C ALA A 141 2.73 27.58 22.85
N PRO A 142 3.57 28.63 22.90
CA PRO A 142 4.45 29.12 21.83
C PRO A 142 5.83 28.43 21.76
N GLU A 143 6.14 27.51 22.67
CA GLU A 143 7.48 26.91 22.80
C GLU A 143 7.92 26.14 21.55
N CYS A 144 7.00 25.44 20.87
CA CYS A 144 7.28 24.71 19.64
C CYS A 144 7.92 25.56 18.52
N PHE A 145 7.52 26.83 18.38
CA PHE A 145 8.10 27.74 17.38
C PHE A 145 9.56 28.05 17.70
N TYR A 146 9.86 28.29 18.97
CA TYR A 146 11.20 28.60 19.42
C TYR A 146 12.11 27.38 19.25
N ILE A 147 11.65 26.22 19.68
CA ILE A 147 12.38 24.94 19.59
C ILE A 147 12.71 24.64 18.13
N GLU A 148 11.71 24.66 17.24
CA GLU A 148 11.93 24.37 15.82
C GLU A 148 12.91 25.36 15.19
N LYS A 149 12.72 26.67 15.42
CA LYS A 149 13.62 27.70 14.86
C LYS A 149 15.06 27.46 15.30
N LYS A 150 15.28 27.20 16.59
CA LYS A 150 16.63 26.97 17.13
C LYS A 150 17.28 25.69 16.64
N LEU A 151 16.50 24.62 16.47
CA LEU A 151 17.00 23.38 15.91
C LEU A 151 17.35 23.54 14.43
N ARG A 152 16.52 24.23 13.64
CA ARG A 152 16.82 24.53 12.22
C ARG A 152 18.05 25.43 12.06
N GLU A 153 18.31 26.34 12.99
CA GLU A 153 19.52 27.19 13.01
C GLU A 153 20.80 26.40 13.35
N ARG A 154 20.68 25.39 14.22
CA ARG A 154 21.83 24.67 14.79
C ARG A 154 22.20 23.39 14.05
N MET A 155 21.21 22.65 13.56
CA MET A 155 21.40 21.31 12.99
C MET A 155 21.62 21.36 11.47
N LYS A 156 22.35 20.37 10.94
CA LYS A 156 22.61 20.22 9.48
C LYS A 156 21.78 19.09 8.85
N ILE A 157 20.65 18.77 9.46
CA ILE A 157 19.67 17.78 9.00
C ILE A 157 18.27 18.42 9.00
N PRO A 158 17.33 17.94 8.19
CA PRO A 158 15.96 18.44 8.17
C PRO A 158 15.30 18.33 9.54
N VAL A 159 14.81 19.46 10.05
CA VAL A 159 13.95 19.55 11.22
C VAL A 159 12.59 20.07 10.74
N PHE A 160 11.52 19.37 11.09
CA PHE A 160 10.16 19.65 10.65
C PHE A 160 9.19 19.42 11.80
N HIS A 161 8.36 20.42 12.10
CA HIS A 161 7.25 20.24 13.02
C HIS A 161 5.96 19.90 12.26
N ASP A 162 5.42 18.68 12.45
CA ASP A 162 4.30 18.19 11.64
C ASP A 162 2.99 18.95 11.91
N ASP A 163 2.66 19.20 13.19
CA ASP A 163 1.43 19.94 13.55
C ASP A 163 1.38 21.36 12.96
N GLN A 164 2.55 21.95 12.70
CA GLN A 164 2.68 23.26 12.06
C GLN A 164 2.65 23.12 10.54
N HIS A 165 3.74 22.59 9.99
CA HIS A 165 3.97 22.64 8.56
C HIS A 165 3.17 21.59 7.81
N GLY A 166 2.95 20.40 8.38
CA GLY A 166 2.11 19.35 7.80
C GLY A 166 0.69 19.86 7.55
N THR A 167 0.07 20.44 8.58
CA THR A 167 -1.26 21.08 8.47
C THR A 167 -1.26 22.19 7.42
N SER A 168 -0.27 23.09 7.44
CA SER A 168 -0.17 24.21 6.52
C SER A 168 -0.12 23.77 5.05
N ILE A 169 0.66 22.73 4.74
CA ILE A 169 0.84 22.24 3.38
C ILE A 169 -0.48 21.69 2.83
N ILE A 170 -1.22 20.92 3.64
CA ILE A 170 -2.50 20.36 3.19
C ILE A 170 -3.56 21.45 3.04
N VAL A 171 -3.60 22.43 3.95
CA VAL A 171 -4.46 23.61 3.84
C VAL A 171 -4.15 24.41 2.57
N GLY A 172 -2.87 24.69 2.30
CA GLY A 172 -2.45 25.39 1.09
C GLY A 172 -2.85 24.63 -0.18
N SER A 173 -2.68 23.30 -0.18
CA SER A 173 -3.05 22.43 -1.30
C SER A 173 -4.54 22.47 -1.58
N ALA A 174 -5.36 22.33 -0.53
CA ALA A 174 -6.81 22.40 -0.64
C ALA A 174 -7.28 23.80 -1.06
N LEU A 175 -6.65 24.86 -0.57
CA LEU A 175 -6.99 26.23 -0.94
C LEU A 175 -6.73 26.51 -2.43
N LEU A 176 -5.55 26.15 -2.97
CA LEU A 176 -5.25 26.35 -4.38
C LEU A 176 -6.32 25.73 -5.28
N ASN A 177 -6.72 24.50 -4.94
CA ASN A 177 -7.74 23.77 -5.65
C ASN A 177 -9.15 24.36 -5.46
N ALA A 178 -9.50 24.80 -4.24
CA ALA A 178 -10.76 25.48 -3.99
C ALA A 178 -10.86 26.79 -4.79
N LEU A 179 -9.79 27.60 -4.81
CA LEU A 179 -9.73 28.86 -5.57
C LEU A 179 -9.88 28.64 -7.07
N GLN A 180 -9.25 27.58 -7.61
CA GLN A 180 -9.43 27.19 -9.00
C GLN A 180 -10.89 26.81 -9.29
N LEU A 181 -11.55 26.09 -8.37
CA LEU A 181 -12.94 25.68 -8.52
C LEU A 181 -13.91 26.88 -8.54
N VAL A 182 -13.64 27.91 -7.75
CA VAL A 182 -14.49 29.12 -7.63
C VAL A 182 -14.02 30.28 -8.49
N ASN A 183 -12.93 30.11 -9.26
CA ASN A 183 -12.32 31.11 -10.11
C ASN A 183 -12.00 32.44 -9.38
N LYS A 184 -11.43 32.36 -8.17
CA LYS A 184 -10.96 33.52 -7.38
C LYS A 184 -9.43 33.59 -7.40
N LYS A 185 -8.86 34.80 -7.43
CA LYS A 185 -7.41 34.99 -7.33
C LYS A 185 -6.97 34.98 -5.87
N ILE A 186 -5.83 34.35 -5.59
CA ILE A 186 -5.31 34.16 -4.23
C ILE A 186 -4.95 35.47 -3.52
N ASP A 187 -4.59 36.52 -4.26
CA ASP A 187 -4.23 37.83 -3.73
C ASP A 187 -5.46 38.70 -3.39
N GLU A 188 -6.64 38.37 -3.92
CA GLU A 188 -7.87 39.14 -3.74
C GLU A 188 -8.79 38.59 -2.62
N ILE A 189 -8.52 37.38 -2.10
CA ILE A 189 -9.42 36.75 -1.11
C ILE A 189 -9.31 37.36 0.28
N LYS A 190 -10.46 37.43 0.98
CA LYS A 190 -10.54 37.77 2.40
C LYS A 190 -10.60 36.52 3.27
N ILE A 191 -9.65 36.41 4.21
CA ILE A 191 -9.54 35.26 5.11
C ILE A 191 -9.86 35.69 6.54
N VAL A 192 -10.79 34.99 7.16
CA VAL A 192 -11.03 35.08 8.61
C VAL A 192 -10.55 33.79 9.26
N ALA A 193 -9.54 33.88 10.11
CA ALA A 193 -9.00 32.74 10.83
C ALA A 193 -9.45 32.73 12.30
N SER A 194 -9.93 31.59 12.77
CA SER A 194 -10.21 31.34 14.19
C SER A 194 -9.14 30.40 14.74
N GLY A 195 -8.33 30.93 15.65
CA GLY A 195 -7.14 30.27 16.18
C GLY A 195 -5.88 31.08 15.87
N ALA A 196 -5.04 31.27 16.89
CA ALA A 196 -3.73 31.93 16.78
C ALA A 196 -2.62 31.08 17.42
N GLY A 197 -2.78 29.75 17.33
CA GLY A 197 -1.80 28.75 17.78
C GLY A 197 -0.82 28.36 16.68
N ALA A 198 -0.02 27.32 16.95
CA ALA A 198 1.05 26.85 16.06
C ALA A 198 0.59 26.55 14.63
N ALA A 199 -0.40 25.66 14.50
CA ALA A 199 -0.98 25.28 13.22
C ALA A 199 -1.57 26.47 12.46
N ALA A 200 -2.34 27.34 13.14
CA ALA A 200 -3.03 28.45 12.51
C ALA A 200 -2.06 29.49 11.92
N LEU A 201 -1.08 29.93 12.70
CA LEU A 201 -0.10 30.90 12.24
C LEU A 201 0.80 30.31 11.14
N SER A 202 1.17 29.03 11.24
CA SER A 202 1.93 28.34 10.20
C SER A 202 1.15 28.23 8.89
N CYS A 203 -0.16 27.93 8.94
CA CYS A 203 -1.04 27.97 7.77
C CYS A 203 -1.02 29.35 7.14
N LEU A 204 -1.26 30.41 7.91
CA LEU A 204 -1.30 31.78 7.38
C LEU A 204 0.04 32.22 6.77
N ASP A 205 1.17 31.86 7.40
CA ASP A 205 2.51 32.18 6.90
C ASP A 205 2.74 31.51 5.52
N LEU A 206 2.36 30.23 5.37
CA LEU A 206 2.46 29.53 4.08
C LEU A 206 1.46 30.06 3.05
N LEU A 207 0.22 30.41 3.45
CA LEU A 207 -0.75 31.02 2.55
C LEU A 207 -0.25 32.38 2.01
N CYS A 208 0.40 33.19 2.85
CA CYS A 208 1.07 34.41 2.39
C CYS A 208 2.20 34.09 1.41
N ALA A 209 3.00 33.06 1.66
CA ALA A 209 4.06 32.62 0.75
C ALA A 209 3.52 32.13 -0.61
N LEU A 210 2.29 31.59 -0.64
CA LEU A 210 1.59 31.20 -1.88
C LEU A 210 0.96 32.40 -2.62
N GLY A 211 0.88 33.58 -1.98
CA GLY A 211 0.42 34.83 -2.61
C GLY A 211 -0.79 35.50 -1.97
N VAL A 212 -1.29 35.03 -0.81
CA VAL A 212 -2.35 35.75 -0.09
C VAL A 212 -1.84 37.09 0.44
N ASN A 213 -2.58 38.17 0.18
CA ASN A 213 -2.27 39.48 0.74
C ASN A 213 -2.56 39.53 2.23
N LYS A 214 -1.55 39.90 3.01
CA LYS A 214 -1.61 39.90 4.47
C LYS A 214 -2.62 40.88 5.04
N GLU A 215 -2.85 42.02 4.38
CA GLU A 215 -3.91 42.96 4.76
C GLU A 215 -5.33 42.37 4.70
N ASN A 216 -5.55 41.30 3.93
CA ASN A 216 -6.85 40.65 3.80
C ASN A 216 -7.10 39.56 4.84
N ILE A 217 -6.17 39.35 5.78
CA ILE A 217 -6.24 38.32 6.80
C ILE A 217 -6.63 38.94 8.14
N ILE A 218 -7.73 38.46 8.72
CA ILE A 218 -8.18 38.83 10.07
C ILE A 218 -8.13 37.57 10.94
N VAL A 219 -7.49 37.66 12.11
CA VAL A 219 -7.27 36.52 13.01
C VAL A 219 -7.93 36.75 14.36
N ALA A 220 -8.59 35.74 14.90
CA ALA A 220 -9.11 35.72 16.27
C ALA A 220 -8.38 34.68 17.13
N ASP A 221 -8.07 35.03 18.38
CA ASP A 221 -7.70 34.07 19.42
C ASP A 221 -8.83 33.89 20.45
N SER A 222 -8.59 33.11 21.51
CA SER A 222 -9.59 32.84 22.55
C SER A 222 -10.10 34.10 23.28
N ARG A 223 -9.46 35.26 23.08
CA ARG A 223 -9.82 36.53 23.71
C ARG A 223 -10.35 37.58 22.73
N GLY A 224 -10.55 37.22 21.45
CA GLY A 224 -11.08 38.10 20.41
C GLY A 224 -10.11 38.36 19.25
N LEU A 225 -10.42 39.36 18.41
CA LEU A 225 -9.64 39.70 17.23
C LEU A 225 -8.26 40.29 17.58
N LEU A 226 -7.26 39.95 16.77
CA LEU A 226 -5.91 40.53 16.86
C LEU A 226 -5.93 41.94 16.25
N THR A 227 -6.14 42.96 17.09
CA THR A 227 -6.19 44.36 16.66
C THR A 227 -5.12 45.23 17.31
N THR A 228 -4.88 46.41 16.73
CA THR A 228 -3.94 47.42 17.26
C THR A 228 -4.26 47.84 18.70
N SER A 229 -5.55 47.77 19.07
CA SER A 229 -6.02 48.07 20.44
C SER A 229 -5.79 46.93 21.45
N ARG A 230 -5.35 45.75 21.00
CA ARG A 230 -5.21 44.55 21.83
C ARG A 230 -3.81 44.45 22.45
N GLU A 231 -3.75 44.53 23.78
CA GLU A 231 -2.50 44.36 24.55
C GLU A 231 -2.18 42.89 24.87
N GLY A 232 -0.91 42.61 25.19
CA GLY A 232 -0.47 41.28 25.64
C GLY A 232 -0.46 40.21 24.56
N LEU A 233 -0.11 40.60 23.32
CA LEU A 233 0.17 39.70 22.20
C LEU A 233 1.66 39.35 22.16
N ASP A 234 1.98 38.08 21.97
CA ASP A 234 3.36 37.64 21.73
C ASP A 234 3.82 37.99 20.30
N GLU A 235 5.12 37.90 20.04
CA GLU A 235 5.73 38.27 18.75
C GLU A 235 5.16 37.50 17.56
N SER A 236 4.70 36.27 17.74
CA SER A 236 4.12 35.49 16.65
C SER A 236 2.77 36.06 16.19
N LYS A 237 1.93 36.47 17.16
CA LYS A 237 0.61 37.06 16.91
C LYS A 237 0.66 38.49 16.40
N LYS A 238 1.63 39.28 16.84
CA LYS A 238 1.82 40.68 16.41
C LYS A 238 1.90 40.83 14.88
N ARG A 239 2.37 39.79 14.18
CA ARG A 239 2.44 39.81 12.72
C ARG A 239 1.06 39.96 12.07
N TYR A 240 -0.01 39.43 12.65
CA TYR A 240 -1.35 39.42 12.04
C TYR A 240 -2.30 40.44 12.66
N VAL A 241 -1.76 41.44 13.36
CA VAL A 241 -2.55 42.52 13.93
C VAL A 241 -3.09 43.42 12.83
N GLN A 242 -4.40 43.68 12.86
CA GLN A 242 -5.08 44.58 11.92
C GLN A 242 -5.55 45.86 12.62
N ASP A 243 -5.56 46.98 11.90
CA ASP A 243 -6.10 48.25 12.40
C ASP A 243 -7.60 48.35 12.07
N ILE A 244 -8.41 47.64 12.86
CA ILE A 244 -9.88 47.57 12.69
C ILE A 244 -10.60 47.81 14.02
N LYS A 245 -11.83 48.32 13.93
CA LYS A 245 -12.68 48.59 15.11
C LYS A 245 -13.36 47.35 15.69
N ALA A 246 -13.58 46.33 14.86
CA ALA A 246 -14.21 45.08 15.29
C ALA A 246 -13.37 44.38 16.35
N THR A 247 -14.02 43.73 17.31
CA THR A 247 -13.34 43.01 18.40
C THR A 247 -13.68 41.54 18.46
N GLN A 248 -14.79 41.13 17.84
CA GLN A 248 -15.32 39.76 17.86
C GLN A 248 -15.39 39.16 16.46
N LEU A 249 -15.28 37.83 16.40
CA LEU A 249 -15.27 37.06 15.15
C LEU A 249 -16.49 37.33 14.26
N HIS A 250 -17.69 37.39 14.84
CA HIS A 250 -18.94 37.59 14.09
C HIS A 250 -19.03 38.94 13.37
N GLU A 251 -18.26 39.95 13.81
CA GLU A 251 -18.29 41.31 13.23
C GLU A 251 -17.55 41.39 11.89
N VAL A 252 -16.73 40.40 11.55
CA VAL A 252 -15.84 40.41 10.37
C VAL A 252 -16.14 39.31 9.34
N MET A 253 -17.19 38.53 9.55
CA MET A 253 -17.57 37.42 8.66
C MET A 253 -18.24 37.87 7.36
N ALA A 254 -18.81 39.08 7.35
CA ALA A 254 -19.52 39.62 6.20
C ALA A 254 -18.59 39.76 4.97
N GLY A 255 -18.90 39.03 3.90
CA GLY A 255 -18.10 39.04 2.67
C GLY A 255 -16.73 38.36 2.78
N ALA A 256 -16.48 37.56 3.82
CA ALA A 256 -15.29 36.72 3.89
C ALA A 256 -15.35 35.62 2.82
N ASP A 257 -14.24 35.40 2.09
CA ASP A 257 -14.12 34.35 1.08
C ASP A 257 -13.73 33.00 1.70
N MET A 258 -12.89 33.05 2.74
CA MET A 258 -12.39 31.89 3.44
C MET A 258 -12.55 32.03 4.95
N PHE A 259 -13.02 30.96 5.60
CA PHE A 259 -12.87 30.75 7.03
C PHE A 259 -11.86 29.63 7.30
N LEU A 260 -10.84 29.91 8.10
CA LEU A 260 -9.84 28.93 8.56
C LEU A 260 -10.00 28.69 10.07
N GLY A 261 -10.59 27.56 10.44
CA GLY A 261 -10.79 27.15 11.82
C GLY A 261 -9.70 26.16 12.26
N LEU A 262 -8.92 26.55 13.26
CA LEU A 262 -7.93 25.74 13.98
C LEU A 262 -8.01 26.07 15.47
N SER A 263 -9.22 25.96 16.02
CA SER A 263 -9.57 26.50 17.34
C SER A 263 -10.49 25.57 18.15
N ALA A 264 -11.74 25.97 18.39
CA ALA A 264 -12.67 25.32 19.29
C ALA A 264 -13.96 24.92 18.56
N ALA A 265 -14.51 23.78 18.99
CA ALA A 265 -15.75 23.23 18.45
C ALA A 265 -16.92 24.25 18.52
N GLY A 266 -17.71 24.33 17.45
CA GLY A 266 -18.95 25.12 17.39
C GLY A 266 -18.79 26.64 17.38
N ILE A 267 -17.58 27.18 17.21
CA ILE A 267 -17.35 28.63 17.23
C ILE A 267 -17.90 29.35 15.98
N LEU A 268 -18.05 28.65 14.85
CA LEU A 268 -18.59 29.21 13.61
C LEU A 268 -20.09 28.89 13.53
N THR A 269 -20.96 29.91 13.64
CA THR A 269 -22.41 29.71 13.65
C THR A 269 -23.04 29.79 12.26
N LYS A 270 -24.24 29.22 12.13
CA LYS A 270 -25.06 29.28 10.91
C LYS A 270 -25.30 30.71 10.42
N GLU A 271 -25.48 31.66 11.34
CA GLU A 271 -25.69 33.08 11.04
C GLU A 271 -24.44 33.73 10.45
N MET A 272 -23.25 33.37 10.94
CA MET A 272 -21.98 33.86 10.40
C MET A 272 -21.76 33.34 8.97
N VAL A 273 -22.02 32.05 8.73
CA VAL A 273 -21.85 31.42 7.42
C VAL A 273 -22.78 32.04 6.36
N LYS A 274 -24.00 32.45 6.74
CA LYS A 274 -24.91 33.18 5.84
C LYS A 274 -24.36 34.51 5.34
N GLN A 275 -23.49 35.16 6.11
CA GLN A 275 -22.95 36.49 5.78
C GLN A 275 -21.69 36.43 4.90
N MET A 276 -21.08 35.26 4.75
CA MET A 276 -19.88 35.07 3.93
C MET A 276 -20.14 35.32 2.44
N ALA A 277 -19.07 35.51 1.65
CA ALA A 277 -19.16 35.72 0.20
C ALA A 277 -19.80 34.53 -0.54
N GLU A 278 -20.13 34.70 -1.82
CA GLU A 278 -20.53 33.59 -2.70
C GLU A 278 -19.42 32.54 -2.81
N ASN A 279 -19.81 31.27 -2.85
CA ASN A 279 -18.92 30.10 -2.81
C ASN A 279 -17.86 30.17 -1.69
N PRO A 280 -18.29 30.23 -0.41
CA PRO A 280 -17.37 30.41 0.70
C PRO A 280 -16.58 29.12 0.92
N ILE A 281 -15.29 29.29 1.22
CA ILE A 281 -14.37 28.20 1.54
C ILE A 281 -14.29 28.11 3.06
N ILE A 282 -14.69 26.99 3.65
CA ILE A 282 -14.68 26.80 5.10
C ILE A 282 -13.86 25.57 5.43
N PHE A 283 -12.69 25.79 6.03
CA PHE A 283 -11.85 24.73 6.56
C PHE A 283 -12.02 24.70 8.07
N ALA A 284 -12.83 23.78 8.59
CA ALA A 284 -13.13 23.64 10.01
C ALA A 284 -12.36 22.44 10.57
N LEU A 285 -11.16 22.68 11.07
CA LEU A 285 -10.13 21.66 11.32
C LEU A 285 -9.95 21.30 12.79
N ALA A 286 -10.77 21.85 13.70
CA ALA A 286 -10.79 21.40 15.09
C ALA A 286 -11.19 19.91 15.19
N ASN A 287 -10.54 19.19 16.10
CA ASN A 287 -10.80 17.78 16.38
C ASN A 287 -11.14 17.57 17.88
N PRO A 288 -12.00 16.60 18.24
CA PRO A 288 -12.77 15.74 17.33
C PRO A 288 -13.98 16.43 16.69
N ASP A 289 -14.45 17.53 17.29
CA ASP A 289 -15.60 18.29 16.81
C ASP A 289 -15.14 19.58 16.12
N PRO A 290 -15.56 19.83 14.85
CA PRO A 290 -15.12 20.98 14.08
C PRO A 290 -15.78 22.29 14.55
N GLU A 291 -15.25 23.42 14.10
CA GLU A 291 -15.80 24.75 14.33
C GLU A 291 -17.26 24.89 13.86
N ILE A 292 -17.61 24.17 12.79
CA ILE A 292 -18.98 23.95 12.33
C ILE A 292 -19.08 22.57 11.67
N LEU A 293 -20.19 21.86 11.90
CA LEU A 293 -20.46 20.61 11.20
C LEU A 293 -20.79 20.90 9.72
N PRO A 294 -20.29 20.10 8.75
CA PRO A 294 -20.59 20.28 7.33
C PRO A 294 -22.08 20.36 7.01
N GLU A 295 -22.91 19.56 7.67
CA GLU A 295 -24.37 19.56 7.50
C GLU A 295 -24.95 20.94 7.87
N HIS A 296 -24.49 21.53 8.97
CA HIS A 296 -24.93 22.84 9.43
C HIS A 296 -24.51 23.97 8.49
N ALA A 297 -23.33 23.88 7.87
CA ALA A 297 -22.87 24.84 6.89
C ALA A 297 -23.71 24.74 5.59
N HIS A 298 -23.90 23.52 5.07
CA HIS A 298 -24.68 23.28 3.85
C HIS A 298 -26.16 23.65 3.98
N GLU A 299 -26.76 23.49 5.17
CA GLU A 299 -28.14 23.92 5.45
C GLU A 299 -28.37 25.40 5.15
N VAL A 300 -27.36 26.24 5.38
CA VAL A 300 -27.49 27.70 5.22
C VAL A 300 -26.78 28.25 4.00
N ARG A 301 -25.81 27.51 3.45
CA ARG A 301 -25.04 27.83 2.26
C ARG A 301 -24.80 26.56 1.43
N PRO A 302 -25.71 26.20 0.51
CA PRO A 302 -25.54 25.01 -0.33
C PRO A 302 -24.29 25.06 -1.22
N ASP A 303 -23.79 26.27 -1.51
CA ASP A 303 -22.61 26.57 -2.31
C ASP A 303 -21.29 26.62 -1.51
N VAL A 304 -21.28 26.21 -0.25
CA VAL A 304 -20.05 26.13 0.56
C VAL A 304 -19.10 25.04 0.02
N ILE A 305 -17.79 25.29 0.15
CA ILE A 305 -16.74 24.31 -0.04
C ILE A 305 -16.16 23.99 1.34
N MET A 306 -16.32 22.75 1.79
CA MET A 306 -15.95 22.32 3.13
C MET A 306 -14.67 21.47 3.12
N ALA A 307 -13.82 21.65 4.12
CA ALA A 307 -12.80 20.68 4.51
C ALA A 307 -12.77 20.54 6.04
N THR A 308 -12.49 19.35 6.54
CA THR A 308 -12.42 19.09 7.99
C THR A 308 -11.20 18.22 8.33
N GLY A 309 -10.87 18.08 9.63
CA GLY A 309 -9.88 17.11 10.09
C GLY A 309 -10.39 15.66 10.12
N ARG A 310 -11.70 15.45 9.97
CA ARG A 310 -12.33 14.13 10.21
C ARG A 310 -12.36 13.27 8.94
N SER A 311 -12.17 11.97 9.12
CA SER A 311 -12.11 10.99 8.03
C SER A 311 -13.47 10.60 7.44
N ASP A 312 -14.56 10.88 8.15
CA ASP A 312 -15.93 10.59 7.70
C ASP A 312 -16.49 11.66 6.75
N TYR A 313 -15.79 12.78 6.57
CA TYR A 313 -16.17 13.85 5.65
C TYR A 313 -15.25 13.96 4.42
N PRO A 314 -15.75 14.51 3.30
CA PRO A 314 -14.93 14.86 2.15
C PRO A 314 -13.81 15.85 2.52
N ASN A 315 -12.77 15.92 1.67
CA ASN A 315 -11.64 16.85 1.83
C ASN A 315 -10.99 16.79 3.22
N GLN A 316 -10.65 15.58 3.68
CA GLN A 316 -9.98 15.42 4.97
C GLN A 316 -8.58 16.05 4.95
N VAL A 317 -8.37 17.11 5.73
CA VAL A 317 -7.05 17.69 5.99
C VAL A 317 -6.33 16.80 7.01
N ASN A 318 -5.39 15.99 6.52
CA ASN A 318 -4.66 15.03 7.34
C ASN A 318 -3.16 15.09 7.06
N ASN A 319 -2.35 15.29 8.11
CA ASN A 319 -0.90 15.44 8.02
C ASN A 319 -0.19 14.22 7.39
N ALA A 320 -0.81 13.04 7.44
CA ALA A 320 -0.31 11.82 6.77
C ALA A 320 -0.14 11.98 5.24
N LEU A 321 -0.80 12.97 4.63
CA LEU A 321 -0.61 13.33 3.23
C LEU A 321 0.73 14.01 2.93
N CYS A 322 1.44 14.49 3.96
CA CYS A 322 2.65 15.32 3.81
C CYS A 322 3.89 14.67 4.42
N PHE A 323 3.91 14.46 5.74
CA PHE A 323 5.17 14.21 6.46
C PHE A 323 5.96 12.97 5.96
N PRO A 324 5.35 11.82 5.60
CA PRO A 324 6.15 10.68 5.17
C PRO A 324 6.95 11.01 3.89
N TYR A 325 6.30 11.73 2.97
CA TYR A 325 6.79 11.95 1.62
C TYR A 325 7.75 13.15 1.53
N ILE A 326 7.51 14.20 2.32
CA ILE A 326 8.46 15.33 2.39
C ILE A 326 9.80 14.89 2.96
N PHE A 327 9.80 14.02 3.98
CA PHE A 327 11.02 13.42 4.51
C PHE A 327 11.65 12.45 3.52
N ARG A 328 10.87 11.63 2.79
CA ARG A 328 11.43 10.76 1.75
C ARG A 328 12.27 11.55 0.74
N GLY A 329 11.69 12.63 0.18
CA GLY A 329 12.37 13.50 -0.77
C GLY A 329 13.60 14.19 -0.15
N ALA A 330 13.47 14.72 1.07
CA ALA A 330 14.57 15.37 1.79
C ALA A 330 15.73 14.40 2.09
N LEU A 331 15.44 13.19 2.56
CA LEU A 331 16.43 12.17 2.90
C LEU A 331 17.13 11.65 1.65
N ASP A 332 16.41 11.43 0.55
CA ASP A 332 17.01 10.87 -0.68
C ASP A 332 18.08 11.79 -1.26
N VAL A 333 17.91 13.10 -1.15
CA VAL A 333 18.90 14.09 -1.61
C VAL A 333 19.87 14.56 -0.52
N GLY A 334 19.74 14.03 0.70
CA GLY A 334 20.52 14.49 1.85
C GLY A 334 20.36 15.98 2.11
N ALA A 335 19.13 16.49 2.08
CA ALA A 335 18.84 17.88 2.37
C ALA A 335 19.37 18.27 3.76
N THR A 336 19.89 19.48 3.92
CA THR A 336 20.36 19.99 5.21
C THR A 336 19.25 20.65 6.04
N THR A 337 18.13 20.98 5.41
CA THR A 337 16.94 21.57 6.04
C THR A 337 15.71 21.27 5.18
N ILE A 338 14.51 21.52 5.72
CA ILE A 338 13.28 21.67 4.92
C ILE A 338 12.98 23.16 4.83
N ASN A 339 13.20 23.76 3.66
CA ASN A 339 12.98 25.19 3.42
C ASN A 339 11.59 25.47 2.81
N GLU A 340 11.30 26.74 2.55
CA GLU A 340 10.00 27.17 2.06
C GLU A 340 9.71 26.67 0.63
N ASP A 341 10.73 26.65 -0.25
CA ASP A 341 10.61 26.13 -1.62
C ASP A 341 10.16 24.67 -1.63
N MET A 342 10.70 23.85 -0.72
CA MET A 342 10.30 22.44 -0.56
C MET A 342 8.84 22.30 -0.10
N LYS A 343 8.37 23.16 0.82
CA LYS A 343 6.97 23.15 1.28
C LYS A 343 6.02 23.55 0.16
N ILE A 344 6.35 24.62 -0.58
CA ILE A 344 5.56 25.09 -1.74
C ILE A 344 5.53 24.02 -2.83
N ALA A 345 6.66 23.34 -3.09
CA ALA A 345 6.68 22.21 -4.03
C ALA A 345 5.78 21.06 -3.58
N CYS A 346 5.75 20.76 -2.28
CA CYS A 346 4.84 19.77 -1.69
C CYS A 346 3.36 20.19 -1.88
N VAL A 347 3.03 21.46 -1.61
CA VAL A 347 1.69 22.03 -1.84
C VAL A 347 1.23 21.81 -3.28
N HIS A 348 2.06 22.21 -4.25
CA HIS A 348 1.72 22.06 -5.66
C HIS A 348 1.63 20.60 -6.09
N ALA A 349 2.47 19.71 -5.56
CA ALA A 349 2.41 18.29 -5.86
C ALA A 349 1.07 17.68 -5.40
N ILE A 350 0.68 17.94 -4.14
CA ILE A 350 -0.59 17.44 -3.58
C ILE A 350 -1.79 18.05 -4.31
N ALA A 351 -1.78 19.35 -4.59
CA ALA A 351 -2.86 20.02 -5.30
C ALA A 351 -3.05 19.41 -6.71
N ARG A 352 -1.97 19.21 -7.48
CA ARG A 352 -2.04 18.58 -8.81
C ARG A 352 -2.61 17.17 -8.78
N MET A 353 -2.34 16.39 -7.73
CA MET A 353 -2.84 15.02 -7.63
C MET A 353 -4.37 14.92 -7.60
N ALA A 354 -5.08 15.92 -7.10
CA ALA A 354 -6.55 15.93 -7.13
C ALA A 354 -7.12 16.02 -8.56
N HIS A 355 -6.32 16.53 -9.52
CA HIS A 355 -6.69 16.65 -10.93
C HIS A 355 -6.30 15.44 -11.77
N VAL A 356 -5.41 14.58 -11.26
CA VAL A 356 -5.02 13.34 -11.93
C VAL A 356 -6.01 12.27 -11.52
N GLU A 357 -6.86 11.82 -12.46
CA GLU A 357 -7.82 10.76 -12.20
C GLU A 357 -7.15 9.61 -11.44
N ALA A 358 -7.63 9.34 -10.23
CA ALA A 358 -7.22 8.15 -9.51
C ALA A 358 -7.73 6.95 -10.30
N ASP A 359 -6.82 6.08 -10.74
CA ASP A 359 -7.18 4.76 -11.28
C ASP A 359 -8.15 4.13 -10.27
N ALA A 360 -9.42 3.99 -10.65
CA ALA A 360 -10.49 3.45 -9.81
C ALA A 360 -10.13 2.07 -9.22
N ALA A 361 -9.19 1.37 -9.86
CA ALA A 361 -8.64 0.09 -9.43
C ALA A 361 -7.79 0.11 -8.14
N THR A 362 -7.42 1.29 -7.62
CA THR A 362 -6.50 1.41 -6.46
C THR A 362 -7.26 1.60 -5.14
N TYR A 363 -8.48 2.15 -5.18
CA TYR A 363 -9.35 2.38 -4.03
C TYR A 363 -10.73 1.92 -4.44
N GLY A 364 -11.27 0.86 -3.80
CA GLY A 364 -12.61 0.32 -4.08
C GLY A 364 -13.79 1.26 -3.75
N GLU A 365 -13.60 2.56 -3.91
CA GLU A 365 -14.57 3.64 -3.82
C GLU A 365 -14.58 4.39 -5.15
N LYS A 366 -15.76 4.89 -5.57
CA LYS A 366 -15.94 5.66 -6.80
C LYS A 366 -14.76 6.60 -7.05
N SER A 367 -14.15 6.53 -8.23
CA SER A 367 -13.10 7.45 -8.69
C SER A 367 -13.53 8.88 -8.36
N ALA A 368 -12.91 9.46 -7.33
CA ALA A 368 -13.22 10.82 -6.94
C ALA A 368 -12.60 11.73 -7.98
N SER A 369 -13.44 12.41 -8.76
CA SER A 369 -13.01 13.44 -9.69
C SER A 369 -12.88 14.76 -8.96
N PHE A 370 -11.94 15.60 -9.41
CA PHE A 370 -11.76 16.95 -8.92
C PHE A 370 -13.10 17.70 -8.80
N GLY A 371 -13.40 18.25 -7.62
CA GLY A 371 -14.66 18.92 -7.35
C GLY A 371 -14.80 19.40 -5.92
N ARG A 372 -16.00 19.87 -5.54
CA ARG A 372 -16.30 20.41 -4.20
C ARG A 372 -16.00 19.42 -3.07
N ASP A 373 -16.22 18.14 -3.33
CA ASP A 373 -16.01 17.05 -2.37
C ASP A 373 -14.66 16.33 -2.56
N TYR A 374 -13.80 16.82 -3.47
CA TYR A 374 -12.49 16.25 -3.74
C TYR A 374 -11.48 17.31 -4.21
N LEU A 375 -10.94 18.04 -3.24
CA LEU A 375 -9.89 19.05 -3.41
C LEU A 375 -8.50 18.50 -3.18
N ILE A 376 -8.35 17.42 -2.42
CA ILE A 376 -7.07 16.82 -2.05
C ILE A 376 -7.18 15.30 -2.06
N PRO A 377 -6.08 14.57 -2.40
CA PRO A 377 -6.08 13.11 -2.40
C PRO A 377 -6.32 12.53 -1.01
N ARG A 378 -6.71 11.26 -0.95
CA ARG A 378 -6.92 10.54 0.32
C ARG A 378 -5.58 10.05 0.90
N PRO A 379 -5.42 9.92 2.23
CA PRO A 379 -4.14 9.54 2.87
C PRO A 379 -3.54 8.21 2.41
N LEU A 380 -4.37 7.27 1.96
CA LEU A 380 -3.91 5.97 1.46
C LEU A 380 -3.44 5.99 0.00
N ASP A 381 -3.47 7.18 -0.64
CA ASP A 381 -2.89 7.61 -1.91
C ASP A 381 -1.54 6.97 -2.32
N GLN A 382 -1.45 5.81 -2.98
CA GLN A 382 -0.16 5.18 -3.30
C GLN A 382 0.70 6.03 -4.25
N ARG A 383 0.06 6.89 -5.04
CA ARG A 383 0.74 7.84 -5.93
C ARG A 383 1.41 8.99 -5.17
N LEU A 384 1.06 9.21 -3.89
CA LEU A 384 1.58 10.34 -3.09
C LEU A 384 3.10 10.36 -3.06
N ILE A 385 3.74 9.22 -2.81
CA ILE A 385 5.21 9.14 -2.79
C ILE A 385 5.84 9.40 -4.17
N LEU A 386 5.16 8.99 -5.26
CA LEU A 386 5.66 9.18 -6.61
C LEU A 386 5.58 10.63 -7.09
N GLU A 387 4.69 11.43 -6.52
CA GLU A 387 4.54 12.84 -6.89
C GLU A 387 5.22 13.79 -5.91
N ILE A 388 5.06 13.55 -4.60
CA ILE A 388 5.56 14.45 -3.57
C ILE A 388 7.07 14.31 -3.39
N ALA A 389 7.59 13.08 -3.22
CA ALA A 389 9.01 12.90 -2.92
C ALA A 389 9.92 13.44 -4.04
N PRO A 390 9.65 13.19 -5.34
CA PRO A 390 10.41 13.82 -6.42
C PRO A 390 10.28 15.34 -6.49
N ALA A 391 9.09 15.91 -6.22
CA ALA A 391 8.90 17.35 -6.23
C ALA A 391 9.72 18.03 -5.11
N VAL A 392 9.71 17.44 -3.92
CA VAL A 392 10.47 17.92 -2.76
C VAL A 392 11.97 17.75 -2.97
N ALA A 393 12.41 16.59 -3.47
CA ALA A 393 13.81 16.33 -3.80
C ALA A 393 14.33 17.36 -4.83
N LYS A 394 13.55 17.63 -5.87
CA LYS A 394 13.90 18.63 -6.88
C LYS A 394 13.98 20.04 -6.26
N ALA A 395 13.00 20.45 -5.47
CA ALA A 395 13.04 21.75 -4.81
C ALA A 395 14.23 21.91 -3.85
N ALA A 396 14.61 20.85 -3.14
CA ALA A 396 15.80 20.83 -2.29
C ALA A 396 17.10 20.98 -3.10
N MET A 397 17.17 20.39 -4.30
CA MET A 397 18.29 20.57 -5.22
C MET A 397 18.32 21.99 -5.80
N ASP A 398 17.19 22.48 -6.29
CA ASP A 398 17.06 23.79 -6.94
C ASP A 398 17.38 24.94 -5.95
N SER A 399 17.01 24.78 -4.68
CA SER A 399 17.30 25.75 -3.60
C SER A 399 18.69 25.59 -2.97
N GLY A 400 19.48 24.60 -3.41
CA GLY A 400 20.88 24.42 -2.99
C GLY A 400 21.08 23.79 -1.61
N VAL A 401 20.04 23.18 -1.01
CA VAL A 401 20.13 22.54 0.31
C VAL A 401 20.44 21.04 0.23
N ALA A 402 20.41 20.44 -0.96
CA ALA A 402 20.74 19.04 -1.21
C ALA A 402 22.26 18.78 -1.19
N THR A 403 22.68 17.72 -0.48
CA THR A 403 24.10 17.28 -0.45
C THR A 403 24.37 16.07 -1.35
N ARG A 404 23.33 15.37 -1.79
CA ARG A 404 23.38 14.17 -2.65
C ARG A 404 22.36 14.30 -3.78
N PRO A 405 22.58 15.14 -4.80
CA PRO A 405 21.60 15.37 -5.86
C PRO A 405 21.27 14.07 -6.63
N ILE A 406 20.03 13.96 -7.10
CA ILE A 406 19.59 12.85 -7.96
C ILE A 406 19.92 13.19 -9.41
N GLU A 407 20.72 12.34 -10.07
CA GLU A 407 21.11 12.53 -11.47
C GLU A 407 20.01 12.08 -12.44
N ASP A 408 19.35 10.95 -12.16
CA ASP A 408 18.29 10.37 -13.01
C ASP A 408 16.97 10.25 -12.22
N PHE A 409 16.08 11.21 -12.47
CA PHE A 409 14.75 11.22 -11.86
C PHE A 409 13.82 10.11 -12.39
N SER A 410 14.09 9.55 -13.57
CA SER A 410 13.33 8.40 -14.10
C SER A 410 13.67 7.14 -13.31
N ALA A 411 14.97 6.85 -13.13
CA ALA A 411 15.44 5.75 -12.30
C ALA A 411 15.00 5.91 -10.83
N TYR A 412 15.02 7.13 -10.30
CA TYR A 412 14.53 7.42 -8.96
C TYR A 412 13.03 7.12 -8.81
N ARG A 413 12.20 7.58 -9.75
CA ARG A 413 10.75 7.28 -9.76
C ARG A 413 10.49 5.77 -9.88
N GLN A 414 11.28 5.04 -10.69
CA GLN A 414 11.19 3.59 -10.78
C GLN A 414 11.49 2.92 -9.44
N LYS A 415 12.57 3.30 -8.75
CA LYS A 415 12.90 2.77 -7.42
C LYS A 415 11.80 3.02 -6.38
N LEU A 416 11.21 4.23 -6.38
CA LEU A 416 10.06 4.52 -5.51
C LEU A 416 8.84 3.66 -5.89
N SER A 417 8.62 3.41 -7.18
CA SER A 417 7.55 2.54 -7.67
C SER A 417 7.74 1.10 -7.21
N GLU A 418 8.97 0.56 -7.25
CA GLU A 418 9.28 -0.77 -6.72
C GLU A 418 8.89 -0.88 -5.23
N PHE A 419 9.22 0.12 -4.41
CA PHE A 419 8.82 0.18 -2.99
C PHE A 419 7.29 0.18 -2.80
N VAL A 420 6.54 0.98 -3.57
CA VAL A 420 5.08 1.10 -3.43
C VAL A 420 4.35 -0.18 -3.87
N TYR A 421 4.89 -0.86 -4.87
CA TYR A 421 4.10 -1.80 -5.66
C TYR A 421 4.60 -3.25 -5.65
N ASN A 422 5.50 -3.65 -4.76
CA ASN A 422 5.99 -5.04 -4.69
C ASN A 422 4.90 -6.13 -4.51
N SER A 423 3.64 -5.78 -4.23
CA SER A 423 2.48 -6.69 -4.41
C SER A 423 1.42 -6.26 -5.44
N ALA A 424 1.42 -4.99 -5.85
CA ALA A 424 0.40 -4.41 -6.73
C ALA A 424 0.86 -4.28 -8.20
N PHE A 425 2.16 -4.17 -8.50
CA PHE A 425 2.67 -4.09 -9.87
C PHE A 425 2.62 -5.43 -10.59
N LEU A 426 2.86 -6.54 -9.89
CA LEU A 426 2.78 -7.86 -10.52
C LEU A 426 1.38 -8.11 -11.08
N MET A 427 0.34 -7.74 -10.33
CA MET A 427 -1.05 -7.92 -10.74
C MET A 427 -1.61 -6.77 -11.60
N LYS A 428 -1.00 -5.57 -11.59
CA LYS A 428 -1.51 -4.41 -12.35
C LYS A 428 -1.80 -4.71 -13.83
N PRO A 429 -0.88 -5.29 -14.63
CA PRO A 429 -1.18 -5.58 -16.03
C PRO A 429 -2.30 -6.61 -16.18
N ILE A 430 -2.36 -7.61 -15.29
CA ILE A 430 -3.40 -8.64 -15.28
C ILE A 430 -4.77 -8.04 -14.97
N PHE A 431 -4.88 -7.15 -13.98
CA PHE A 431 -6.12 -6.46 -13.64
C PHE A 431 -6.56 -5.54 -14.78
N ALA A 432 -5.64 -4.76 -15.36
CA ALA A 432 -5.95 -3.89 -16.48
C ALA A 432 -6.49 -4.67 -17.68
N GLN A 433 -5.88 -5.81 -18.00
CA GLN A 433 -6.35 -6.72 -19.03
C GLN A 433 -7.73 -7.30 -18.69
N ALA A 434 -7.92 -7.85 -17.49
CA ALA A 434 -9.17 -8.47 -17.06
C ALA A 434 -10.40 -7.54 -17.21
N LYS A 435 -10.23 -6.24 -16.91
CA LYS A 435 -11.29 -5.22 -17.04
C LYS A 435 -11.71 -4.93 -18.48
N THR A 436 -10.88 -5.23 -19.48
CA THR A 436 -11.20 -4.88 -20.89
C THR A 436 -12.36 -5.68 -21.47
N ASP A 437 -12.51 -6.95 -21.05
CA ASP A 437 -13.62 -7.82 -21.45
C ASP A 437 -13.93 -8.86 -20.36
N PRO A 438 -14.70 -8.49 -19.32
CA PRO A 438 -14.94 -9.36 -18.17
C PRO A 438 -15.67 -10.67 -18.54
N LYS A 439 -15.10 -11.79 -18.09
CA LYS A 439 -15.55 -13.16 -18.39
C LYS A 439 -16.41 -13.77 -17.27
N ARG A 440 -17.19 -14.81 -17.61
CA ARG A 440 -18.06 -15.55 -16.67
C ARG A 440 -17.22 -16.52 -15.84
N ILE A 441 -17.00 -16.21 -14.57
CA ILE A 441 -16.15 -17.03 -13.68
C ILE A 441 -17.01 -17.76 -12.65
N ALA A 442 -16.93 -19.09 -12.64
CA ALA A 442 -17.60 -19.92 -11.64
C ALA A 442 -16.76 -20.04 -10.35
N TYR A 443 -17.37 -19.72 -9.22
CA TYR A 443 -16.82 -19.93 -7.90
C TYR A 443 -17.49 -21.14 -7.28
N ALA A 444 -16.74 -22.23 -7.13
CA ALA A 444 -17.28 -23.47 -6.60
C ALA A 444 -17.80 -23.28 -5.17
N GLU A 445 -17.04 -22.62 -4.29
CA GLU A 445 -17.44 -22.42 -2.90
C GLU A 445 -18.19 -21.10 -2.69
N GLY A 446 -19.34 -20.93 -3.36
CA GLY A 446 -20.13 -19.69 -3.32
C GLY A 446 -20.71 -19.34 -1.94
N GLU A 447 -20.80 -20.29 -1.02
CA GLU A 447 -21.25 -20.07 0.36
C GLU A 447 -20.14 -19.52 1.29
N ASP A 448 -18.87 -19.57 0.89
CA ASP A 448 -17.73 -19.16 1.72
C ASP A 448 -17.66 -17.62 1.86
N GLU A 449 -17.55 -17.12 3.10
CA GLU A 449 -17.53 -15.68 3.37
C GLU A 449 -16.37 -14.95 2.67
N ARG A 450 -15.21 -15.61 2.48
CA ARG A 450 -14.05 -15.02 1.81
C ARG A 450 -14.28 -14.93 0.30
N VAL A 451 -14.95 -15.93 -0.28
CA VAL A 451 -15.37 -15.95 -1.68
C VAL A 451 -16.39 -14.83 -1.93
N LEU A 452 -17.41 -14.69 -1.08
CA LEU A 452 -18.40 -13.62 -1.20
C LEU A 452 -17.78 -12.22 -1.13
N ARG A 453 -16.83 -12.00 -0.20
CA ARG A 453 -16.07 -10.73 -0.13
C ARG A 453 -15.23 -10.49 -1.38
N ALA A 454 -14.60 -11.53 -1.95
CA ALA A 454 -13.80 -11.41 -3.16
C ALA A 454 -14.67 -11.12 -4.38
N VAL A 455 -15.83 -11.76 -4.46
CA VAL A 455 -16.83 -11.57 -5.52
C VAL A 455 -17.43 -10.17 -5.49
N GLN A 456 -17.71 -9.62 -4.29
CA GLN A 456 -18.09 -8.22 -4.14
C GLN A 456 -17.09 -7.28 -4.82
N ILE A 457 -15.80 -7.48 -4.54
CA ILE A 457 -14.75 -6.66 -5.15
C ILE A 457 -14.62 -6.93 -6.65
N ALA A 458 -14.73 -8.18 -7.10
CA ALA A 458 -14.69 -8.52 -8.53
C ALA A 458 -15.83 -7.86 -9.32
N VAL A 459 -17.02 -7.73 -8.72
CA VAL A 459 -18.16 -6.99 -9.27
C VAL A 459 -17.93 -5.48 -9.24
N ASP A 460 -17.54 -4.94 -8.09
CA ASP A 460 -17.32 -3.49 -7.93
C ASP A 460 -16.25 -2.96 -8.90
N GLU A 461 -15.24 -3.77 -9.19
CA GLU A 461 -14.10 -3.44 -10.04
C GLU A 461 -14.28 -3.83 -11.51
N ASP A 462 -15.42 -4.42 -11.87
CA ASP A 462 -15.72 -4.98 -13.20
C ASP A 462 -14.63 -5.95 -13.71
N LEU A 463 -14.18 -6.85 -12.83
CA LEU A 463 -13.13 -7.83 -13.16
C LEU A 463 -13.71 -9.09 -13.81
N ALA A 464 -14.91 -9.50 -13.41
CA ALA A 464 -15.53 -10.75 -13.84
C ALA A 464 -17.06 -10.66 -13.73
N LYS A 465 -17.74 -11.60 -14.39
CA LYS A 465 -19.18 -11.88 -14.24
C LYS A 465 -19.35 -13.12 -13.36
N PRO A 466 -19.54 -13.00 -12.04
CA PRO A 466 -19.39 -14.12 -11.12
C PRO A 466 -20.61 -15.06 -11.15
N ILE A 467 -20.34 -16.37 -11.11
CA ILE A 467 -21.33 -17.42 -10.94
C ILE A 467 -21.02 -18.16 -9.64
N LEU A 468 -21.86 -18.01 -8.63
CA LEU A 468 -21.70 -18.66 -7.33
C LEU A 468 -22.40 -20.02 -7.32
N VAL A 469 -21.68 -21.08 -6.98
CA VAL A 469 -22.28 -22.41 -6.76
C VAL A 469 -22.54 -22.59 -5.26
N GLY A 470 -23.78 -22.93 -4.89
CA GLY A 470 -24.17 -23.14 -3.49
C GLY A 470 -25.68 -23.05 -3.31
N ARG A 471 -26.18 -23.14 -2.08
CA ARG A 471 -27.60 -22.99 -1.78
C ARG A 471 -27.96 -21.51 -1.73
N THR A 472 -28.97 -21.12 -2.50
CA THR A 472 -29.39 -19.71 -2.65
C THR A 472 -29.69 -19.06 -1.30
N ALA A 473 -30.48 -19.73 -0.45
CA ALA A 473 -30.84 -19.22 0.87
C ALA A 473 -29.63 -18.97 1.78
N VAL A 474 -28.57 -19.78 1.68
CA VAL A 474 -27.35 -19.64 2.49
C VAL A 474 -26.50 -18.49 1.98
N ILE A 475 -26.33 -18.39 0.66
CA ILE A 475 -25.59 -17.31 0.01
C ILE A 475 -26.23 -15.95 0.33
N GLU A 476 -27.54 -15.82 0.16
CA GLU A 476 -28.27 -14.58 0.45
C GLU A 476 -28.21 -14.19 1.93
N ALA A 477 -28.33 -15.17 2.84
CA ALA A 477 -28.18 -14.94 4.27
C ALA A 477 -26.77 -14.43 4.62
N ASN A 478 -25.73 -15.01 4.01
CA ASN A 478 -24.34 -14.60 4.21
C ASN A 478 -24.07 -13.21 3.59
N ILE A 479 -24.60 -12.90 2.41
CA ILE A 479 -24.54 -11.57 1.78
C ILE A 479 -25.11 -10.51 2.74
N LYS A 480 -26.31 -10.77 3.30
CA LYS A 480 -26.97 -9.87 4.25
C LYS A 480 -26.17 -9.72 5.55
N LYS A 481 -25.69 -10.83 6.12
CA LYS A 481 -24.88 -10.83 7.34
C LYS A 481 -23.58 -10.01 7.18
N LEU A 482 -22.97 -10.10 6.00
CA LEU A 482 -21.70 -9.41 5.69
C LEU A 482 -21.90 -7.98 5.19
N GLY A 483 -23.13 -7.52 4.96
CA GLY A 483 -23.43 -6.18 4.43
C GLY A 483 -22.99 -5.99 2.97
N LEU A 484 -23.00 -7.05 2.17
CA LEU A 484 -22.58 -7.01 0.76
C LEU A 484 -23.73 -6.52 -0.14
N ARG A 485 -23.39 -5.95 -1.31
CA ARG A 485 -24.32 -5.38 -2.31
C ARG A 485 -24.58 -6.32 -3.49
N LEU A 486 -24.25 -7.60 -3.33
CA LEU A 486 -24.45 -8.63 -4.34
C LEU A 486 -25.93 -8.98 -4.49
N GLN A 487 -26.41 -9.06 -5.73
CA GLN A 487 -27.80 -9.34 -6.06
C GLN A 487 -27.88 -10.37 -7.21
N HIS A 488 -28.55 -11.49 -6.94
CA HIS A 488 -28.79 -12.53 -7.92
C HIS A 488 -29.59 -12.01 -9.12
N GLY A 489 -29.13 -12.32 -10.33
CA GLY A 489 -29.74 -11.89 -11.60
C GLY A 489 -29.42 -10.45 -12.01
N VAL A 490 -28.71 -9.69 -11.18
CA VAL A 490 -28.28 -8.31 -11.50
C VAL A 490 -26.78 -8.26 -11.73
N ASN A 491 -25.99 -8.58 -10.70
CA ASN A 491 -24.53 -8.48 -10.75
C ASN A 491 -23.82 -9.80 -10.41
N ILE A 492 -24.56 -10.82 -9.97
CA ILE A 492 -24.09 -12.19 -9.81
C ILE A 492 -25.13 -13.19 -10.32
N GLU A 493 -24.68 -14.37 -10.75
CA GLU A 493 -25.52 -15.53 -11.00
C GLU A 493 -25.31 -16.55 -9.86
N ILE A 494 -26.37 -17.25 -9.45
CA ILE A 494 -26.31 -18.31 -8.44
C ILE A 494 -26.81 -19.59 -9.11
N VAL A 495 -25.99 -20.63 -9.05
CA VAL A 495 -26.37 -21.98 -9.46
C VAL A 495 -26.69 -22.79 -8.21
N ASP A 496 -27.99 -22.91 -7.94
CA ASP A 496 -28.49 -23.60 -6.76
C ASP A 496 -28.25 -25.11 -6.86
N GLN A 497 -27.60 -25.69 -5.84
CA GLN A 497 -27.28 -27.12 -5.81
C GLN A 497 -28.52 -28.03 -5.71
N GLU A 498 -29.59 -27.55 -5.10
CA GLU A 498 -30.83 -28.28 -4.88
C GLU A 498 -31.81 -28.07 -6.04
N GLN A 499 -31.78 -26.88 -6.65
CA GLN A 499 -32.68 -26.46 -7.73
C GLN A 499 -31.95 -26.18 -9.05
N ASN A 500 -30.92 -26.96 -9.39
CA ASN A 500 -30.17 -26.80 -10.64
C ASN A 500 -30.99 -27.28 -11.86
N PRO A 501 -31.40 -26.41 -12.80
CA PRO A 501 -32.14 -26.82 -14.00
C PRO A 501 -31.33 -27.74 -14.93
N MET A 502 -29.99 -27.68 -14.86
CA MET A 502 -29.08 -28.52 -15.64
C MET A 502 -28.71 -29.83 -14.93
N TYR A 503 -29.32 -30.12 -13.77
CA TYR A 503 -28.98 -31.29 -12.96
C TYR A 503 -28.99 -32.59 -13.78
N GLU A 504 -30.02 -32.80 -14.61
CA GLU A 504 -30.16 -34.03 -15.38
C GLU A 504 -29.05 -34.21 -16.42
N GLU A 505 -28.68 -33.12 -17.10
CA GLU A 505 -27.59 -33.10 -18.07
C GLU A 505 -26.23 -33.33 -17.38
N PHE A 506 -26.02 -32.69 -16.23
CA PHE A 506 -24.78 -32.74 -15.47
C PHE A 506 -24.46 -34.15 -14.96
N TRP A 507 -25.42 -34.83 -14.32
CA TRP A 507 -25.13 -36.18 -13.81
C TRP A 507 -24.98 -37.20 -14.95
N LYS A 508 -25.71 -37.05 -16.06
CA LYS A 508 -25.59 -37.94 -17.23
C LYS A 508 -24.22 -37.81 -17.87
N ASP A 509 -23.75 -36.59 -18.10
CA ASP A 509 -22.41 -36.34 -18.67
C ASP A 509 -21.29 -36.83 -17.74
N TYR A 510 -21.42 -36.56 -16.43
CA TYR A 510 -20.47 -37.07 -15.44
C TYR A 510 -20.45 -38.60 -15.41
N TYR A 511 -21.61 -39.26 -15.44
CA TYR A 511 -21.70 -40.71 -15.55
C TYR A 511 -21.07 -41.23 -16.85
N GLN A 512 -21.39 -40.64 -18.00
CA GLN A 512 -20.82 -41.07 -19.29
C GLN A 512 -19.29 -40.98 -19.30
N THR A 513 -18.75 -39.93 -18.67
CA THR A 513 -17.31 -39.70 -18.52
C THR A 513 -16.67 -40.73 -17.56
N MET A 514 -17.39 -41.11 -16.50
CA MET A 514 -16.83 -41.90 -15.39
C MET A 514 -17.30 -43.36 -15.31
N GLN A 515 -18.18 -43.82 -16.19
CA GLN A 515 -18.78 -45.16 -16.15
C GLN A 515 -17.73 -46.29 -16.22
N ARG A 516 -16.60 -46.05 -16.89
CA ARG A 516 -15.46 -47.00 -16.95
C ARG A 516 -14.45 -46.84 -15.79
N LYS A 517 -14.67 -45.85 -14.92
CA LYS A 517 -13.89 -45.59 -13.70
C LYS A 517 -14.66 -46.00 -12.44
N GLY A 518 -15.68 -46.85 -12.58
CA GLY A 518 -16.42 -47.44 -11.46
C GLY A 518 -17.56 -46.58 -10.88
N ILE A 519 -17.89 -45.45 -11.51
CA ILE A 519 -19.00 -44.60 -11.06
C ILE A 519 -20.34 -45.15 -11.53
N THR A 520 -21.26 -45.40 -10.59
CA THR A 520 -22.63 -45.82 -10.87
C THR A 520 -23.54 -44.62 -11.14
N VAL A 521 -24.71 -44.87 -11.76
CA VAL A 521 -25.71 -43.84 -12.04
C VAL A 521 -26.15 -43.12 -10.75
N GLU A 522 -26.48 -43.88 -9.69
CA GLU A 522 -26.90 -43.32 -8.41
C GLU A 522 -25.79 -42.46 -7.77
N TYR A 523 -24.54 -42.90 -7.87
CA TYR A 523 -23.41 -42.12 -7.35
C TYR A 523 -23.22 -40.82 -8.12
N ALA A 524 -23.30 -40.86 -9.46
CA ALA A 524 -23.21 -39.68 -10.30
C ALA A 524 -24.32 -38.66 -10.00
N GLN A 525 -25.55 -39.14 -9.82
CA GLN A 525 -26.70 -38.31 -9.40
C GLN A 525 -26.44 -37.60 -8.06
N ARG A 526 -25.90 -38.31 -7.06
CA ARG A 526 -25.61 -37.72 -5.75
C ARG A 526 -24.47 -36.70 -5.80
N GLU A 527 -23.38 -37.02 -6.49
CA GLU A 527 -22.23 -36.11 -6.57
C GLU A 527 -22.54 -34.85 -7.36
N ALA A 528 -23.33 -34.95 -8.45
CA ALA A 528 -23.75 -33.80 -9.25
C ALA A 528 -24.66 -32.81 -8.49
N ARG A 529 -25.24 -33.20 -7.34
CA ARG A 529 -25.92 -32.28 -6.41
C ARG A 529 -24.99 -31.73 -5.34
N ARG A 530 -24.15 -32.60 -4.76
CA ARG A 530 -23.42 -32.28 -3.53
C ARG A 530 -22.11 -31.55 -3.76
N ARG A 531 -21.41 -31.82 -4.86
CA ARG A 531 -20.03 -31.36 -5.06
C ARG A 531 -20.00 -30.07 -5.87
N SER A 532 -19.77 -28.97 -5.18
CA SER A 532 -19.61 -27.65 -5.78
C SER A 532 -18.56 -27.62 -6.90
N THR A 533 -17.39 -28.23 -6.68
CA THR A 533 -16.31 -28.26 -7.68
C THR A 533 -16.69 -29.02 -8.94
N LEU A 534 -17.44 -30.12 -8.81
CA LEU A 534 -17.97 -30.87 -9.95
C LEU A 534 -18.97 -30.01 -10.73
N ILE A 535 -19.91 -29.37 -10.04
CA ILE A 535 -20.90 -28.47 -10.66
C ILE A 535 -20.19 -27.32 -11.40
N ALA A 536 -19.22 -26.66 -10.78
CA ALA A 536 -18.42 -25.60 -11.41
C ALA A 536 -17.64 -26.12 -12.63
N SER A 537 -17.06 -27.32 -12.55
CA SER A 537 -16.35 -27.93 -13.69
C SER A 537 -17.30 -28.22 -14.86
N LEU A 538 -18.51 -28.68 -14.56
CA LEU A 538 -19.54 -28.94 -15.58
C LEU A 538 -20.04 -27.62 -16.17
N LEU A 539 -20.23 -26.56 -15.37
CA LEU A 539 -20.57 -25.23 -15.89
C LEU A 539 -19.54 -24.75 -16.94
N VAL A 540 -18.24 -24.97 -16.68
CA VAL A 540 -17.18 -24.65 -17.65
C VAL A 540 -17.25 -25.55 -18.88
N LYS A 541 -17.40 -26.87 -18.70
CA LYS A 541 -17.49 -27.84 -19.81
C LYS A 541 -18.65 -27.55 -20.76
N PHE A 542 -19.81 -27.16 -20.22
CA PHE A 542 -21.03 -26.83 -20.97
C PHE A 542 -21.07 -25.38 -21.47
N GLY A 543 -19.98 -24.60 -21.31
CA GLY A 543 -19.90 -23.22 -21.77
C GLY A 543 -20.84 -22.25 -21.05
N LYS A 544 -21.26 -22.59 -19.84
CA LYS A 544 -22.06 -21.71 -18.95
C LYS A 544 -21.18 -20.81 -18.10
N ALA A 545 -19.92 -21.20 -17.90
CA ALA A 545 -18.84 -20.40 -17.36
C ALA A 545 -17.63 -20.49 -18.31
N ASP A 546 -16.83 -19.44 -18.37
CA ASP A 546 -15.63 -19.37 -19.19
C ASP A 546 -14.40 -19.93 -18.45
N GLY A 547 -14.41 -19.85 -17.12
CA GLY A 547 -13.40 -20.43 -16.22
C GLY A 547 -13.92 -20.63 -14.81
N MET A 548 -13.09 -21.20 -13.91
CA MET A 548 -13.51 -21.43 -12.52
C MET A 548 -12.39 -21.34 -11.48
N LEU A 549 -12.81 -21.00 -10.25
CA LEU A 549 -12.01 -21.08 -9.03
C LEU A 549 -12.66 -22.06 -8.04
N CYS A 550 -11.85 -22.90 -7.42
CA CYS A 550 -12.28 -23.82 -6.35
C CYS A 550 -11.18 -24.05 -5.30
N GLY A 551 -11.44 -24.86 -4.27
CA GLY A 551 -10.40 -25.34 -3.35
C GLY A 551 -10.21 -24.51 -2.08
N THR A 552 -11.18 -23.66 -1.72
CA THR A 552 -11.12 -22.90 -0.46
C THR A 552 -11.39 -23.76 0.79
N TYR A 553 -11.63 -25.06 0.61
CA TYR A 553 -11.77 -26.06 1.68
C TYR A 553 -11.12 -27.39 1.26
N SER A 554 -10.92 -28.29 2.22
CA SER A 554 -10.40 -29.65 1.98
C SER A 554 -9.01 -29.71 1.31
N SER A 555 -8.62 -30.89 0.82
CA SER A 555 -7.32 -31.12 0.19
C SER A 555 -7.35 -30.83 -1.30
N TYR A 556 -6.25 -30.31 -1.83
CA TYR A 556 -6.07 -29.96 -3.24
C TYR A 556 -6.45 -31.10 -4.20
N ASN A 557 -6.05 -32.33 -3.87
CA ASN A 557 -6.27 -33.51 -4.71
C ASN A 557 -7.75 -33.84 -4.94
N ILE A 558 -8.63 -33.57 -3.96
CA ILE A 558 -10.07 -33.80 -4.13
C ILE A 558 -10.63 -32.92 -5.26
N HIS A 559 -10.20 -31.67 -5.31
CA HIS A 559 -10.62 -30.74 -6.35
C HIS A 559 -9.98 -31.10 -7.70
N LEU A 560 -8.69 -31.46 -7.69
CA LEU A 560 -7.96 -31.85 -8.89
C LEU A 560 -8.58 -33.07 -9.58
N ASP A 561 -9.09 -34.04 -8.82
CA ASP A 561 -9.74 -35.21 -9.41
C ASP A 561 -11.00 -34.85 -10.20
N PHE A 562 -11.82 -33.90 -9.74
CA PHE A 562 -12.96 -33.42 -10.52
C PHE A 562 -12.51 -32.66 -11.77
N VAL A 563 -11.54 -31.75 -11.64
CA VAL A 563 -11.00 -31.00 -12.78
C VAL A 563 -10.39 -31.94 -13.83
N ARG A 564 -9.55 -32.90 -13.41
CA ARG A 564 -8.91 -33.88 -14.27
C ARG A 564 -9.91 -34.70 -15.08
N ASN A 565 -11.02 -35.09 -14.47
CA ASN A 565 -12.00 -35.96 -15.11
C ASN A 565 -12.98 -35.18 -16.00
N VAL A 566 -13.35 -33.95 -15.63
CA VAL A 566 -14.39 -33.18 -16.34
C VAL A 566 -13.80 -32.22 -17.35
N ILE A 567 -12.78 -31.45 -16.96
CA ILE A 567 -12.12 -30.47 -17.84
C ILE A 567 -11.05 -31.14 -18.69
N GLY A 568 -10.23 -32.01 -18.07
CA GLY A 568 -9.16 -32.72 -18.76
C GLY A 568 -7.93 -31.86 -19.05
N LEU A 569 -6.96 -32.49 -19.72
CA LEU A 569 -5.70 -31.87 -20.12
C LEU A 569 -5.85 -31.11 -21.43
N LYS A 570 -5.12 -30.00 -21.58
CA LYS A 570 -4.96 -29.30 -22.84
C LYS A 570 -4.34 -30.25 -23.88
N GLU A 571 -4.74 -30.09 -25.14
CA GLU A 571 -4.19 -30.90 -26.23
C GLU A 571 -2.67 -30.80 -26.28
N GLY A 572 -2.00 -31.94 -26.43
CA GLY A 572 -0.54 -32.05 -26.43
C GLY A 572 0.11 -32.11 -25.04
N MET A 573 -0.64 -31.87 -23.95
CA MET A 573 -0.11 -31.94 -22.59
C MET A 573 -0.30 -33.32 -21.97
N ASN A 574 0.69 -33.74 -21.18
CA ASN A 574 0.68 -35.06 -20.55
C ASN A 574 0.29 -35.01 -19.08
N ASN A 575 0.51 -33.89 -18.38
CA ASN A 575 0.25 -33.75 -16.95
C ASN A 575 -0.26 -32.37 -16.56
N PHE A 576 -0.82 -32.30 -15.35
CA PHE A 576 -1.12 -31.05 -14.68
C PHE A 576 0.07 -30.64 -13.83
N PHE A 577 0.33 -29.34 -13.71
CA PHE A 577 1.37 -28.81 -12.82
C PHE A 577 0.84 -27.63 -12.01
N THR A 578 1.59 -27.19 -11.00
CA THR A 578 1.25 -25.95 -10.30
C THR A 578 2.39 -24.98 -10.21
N LEU A 579 2.04 -23.70 -10.39
CA LEU A 579 2.93 -22.58 -10.20
C LEU A 579 2.42 -21.72 -9.04
N ASN A 580 3.29 -21.34 -8.11
CA ASN A 580 2.99 -20.31 -7.13
C ASN A 580 3.96 -19.14 -7.27
N ALA A 581 3.43 -17.92 -7.18
CA ALA A 581 4.23 -16.70 -7.10
C ALA A 581 4.29 -16.19 -5.65
N LEU A 582 5.50 -15.93 -5.19
CA LEU A 582 5.84 -15.33 -3.91
C LEU A 582 6.33 -13.90 -4.14
N MET A 583 5.73 -12.96 -3.42
CA MET A 583 6.17 -11.56 -3.38
C MET A 583 7.04 -11.40 -2.14
N LEU A 584 8.34 -11.29 -2.32
CA LEU A 584 9.31 -10.99 -1.27
C LEU A 584 9.62 -9.49 -1.27
N GLU A 585 10.24 -8.98 -0.20
CA GLU A 585 10.51 -7.55 -0.05
C GLU A 585 11.36 -6.96 -1.19
N ASP A 586 12.26 -7.75 -1.78
CA ASP A 586 13.22 -7.31 -2.80
C ASP A 586 13.04 -8.00 -4.17
N ARG A 587 12.17 -9.01 -4.28
CA ARG A 587 12.00 -9.80 -5.52
C ARG A 587 10.70 -10.60 -5.59
N ASN A 588 10.31 -10.97 -6.81
CA ASN A 588 9.25 -11.93 -7.06
C ASN A 588 9.85 -13.29 -7.45
N LEU A 589 9.39 -14.37 -6.80
CA LEU A 589 9.82 -15.73 -7.09
C LEU A 589 8.63 -16.60 -7.48
N PHE A 590 8.77 -17.34 -8.57
CA PHE A 590 7.82 -18.33 -9.06
C PHE A 590 8.39 -19.73 -8.81
N ILE A 591 7.59 -20.63 -8.25
CA ILE A 591 8.02 -21.98 -7.86
C ILE A 591 7.06 -23.03 -8.42
N ALA A 592 7.61 -24.06 -9.07
CA ALA A 592 6.87 -25.22 -9.59
C ALA A 592 7.63 -26.55 -9.34
N ASP A 593 6.99 -27.70 -9.12
CA ASP A 593 5.55 -27.98 -8.92
C ASP A 593 5.23 -28.13 -7.42
N THR A 594 4.36 -27.27 -6.90
CA THR A 594 4.07 -27.21 -5.47
C THR A 594 2.99 -28.16 -4.95
N TYR A 595 2.15 -28.78 -5.80
CA TYR A 595 0.98 -29.54 -5.33
C TYR A 595 0.64 -30.83 -6.11
N VAL A 596 1.12 -31.03 -7.35
CA VAL A 596 0.57 -32.11 -8.21
C VAL A 596 1.49 -33.32 -8.34
N ASN A 597 2.71 -33.15 -8.84
CA ASN A 597 3.57 -34.27 -9.23
C ASN A 597 4.60 -34.62 -8.16
N THR A 598 4.42 -35.76 -7.49
CA THR A 598 5.32 -36.20 -6.40
C THR A 598 6.78 -36.34 -6.85
N ASN A 599 7.03 -37.03 -7.96
CA ASN A 599 8.38 -37.21 -8.52
C ASN A 599 8.31 -37.18 -10.05
N PRO A 600 8.28 -35.99 -10.65
CA PRO A 600 8.15 -35.85 -12.10
C PRO A 600 9.40 -36.36 -12.83
N THR A 601 9.22 -36.86 -14.06
CA THR A 601 10.32 -37.21 -14.98
C THR A 601 10.98 -35.96 -15.57
N ALA A 602 12.10 -36.12 -16.28
CA ALA A 602 12.78 -35.00 -16.92
C ALA A 602 11.89 -34.34 -18.00
N GLU A 603 11.14 -35.14 -18.76
CA GLU A 603 10.20 -34.67 -19.77
C GLU A 603 9.05 -33.88 -19.14
N GLN A 604 8.52 -34.36 -18.01
CA GLN A 604 7.47 -33.65 -17.26
C GLN A 604 7.99 -32.33 -16.67
N LEU A 605 9.21 -32.30 -16.15
CA LEU A 605 9.84 -31.07 -15.65
C LEU A 605 10.11 -30.06 -16.77
N ALA A 606 10.52 -30.53 -17.95
CA ALA A 606 10.68 -29.67 -19.12
C ALA A 606 9.33 -29.10 -19.60
N GLU A 607 8.30 -29.95 -19.74
CA GLU A 607 6.91 -29.55 -20.07
C GLU A 607 6.40 -28.49 -19.07
N MET A 608 6.57 -28.73 -17.78
CA MET A 608 6.23 -27.79 -16.72
C MET A 608 6.98 -26.47 -16.83
N THR A 609 8.28 -26.52 -17.13
CA THR A 609 9.12 -25.33 -17.19
C THR A 609 8.68 -24.39 -18.31
N ILE A 610 8.32 -24.95 -19.47
CA ILE A 610 7.80 -24.19 -20.61
C ILE A 610 6.48 -23.51 -20.24
N LEU A 611 5.52 -24.27 -19.68
CA LEU A 611 4.23 -23.74 -19.25
C LEU A 611 4.39 -22.66 -18.16
N ALA A 612 5.28 -22.89 -17.19
CA ALA A 612 5.54 -21.93 -16.13
C ALA A 612 6.21 -20.65 -16.67
N ALA A 613 7.12 -20.77 -17.65
CA ALA A 613 7.76 -19.63 -18.28
C ALA A 613 6.75 -18.79 -19.11
N GLU A 614 5.81 -19.44 -19.81
CA GLU A 614 4.69 -18.75 -20.47
C GLU A 614 3.83 -17.97 -19.45
N GLU A 615 3.52 -18.58 -18.31
CA GLU A 615 2.75 -17.93 -17.25
C GLU A 615 3.52 -16.72 -16.67
N VAL A 616 4.82 -16.84 -16.43
CA VAL A 616 5.68 -15.72 -15.96
C VAL A 616 5.68 -14.57 -16.97
N ARG A 617 5.75 -14.87 -18.27
CA ARG A 617 5.65 -13.85 -19.34
C ARG A 617 4.30 -13.13 -19.32
N ARG A 618 3.21 -13.80 -18.92
CA ARG A 618 1.87 -13.19 -18.79
C ARG A 618 1.84 -12.08 -17.74
N PHE A 619 2.65 -12.19 -16.71
CA PHE A 619 2.87 -11.11 -15.73
C PHE A 619 3.74 -9.96 -16.25
N GLY A 620 4.17 -9.99 -17.52
CA GLY A 620 5.07 -9.00 -18.12
C GLY A 620 6.53 -9.18 -17.69
N ILE A 621 6.91 -10.35 -17.18
CA ILE A 621 8.24 -10.64 -16.65
C ILE A 621 8.99 -11.59 -17.60
N THR A 622 10.24 -11.27 -17.91
CA THR A 622 11.13 -12.20 -18.63
C THR A 622 11.53 -13.36 -17.70
N PRO A 623 11.25 -14.62 -18.05
CA PRO A 623 11.56 -15.77 -17.20
C PRO A 623 13.07 -16.06 -17.21
N ARG A 624 13.66 -16.03 -16.01
CA ARG A 624 15.03 -16.48 -15.73
C ARG A 624 14.94 -17.73 -14.89
N VAL A 625 15.16 -18.87 -15.54
CA VAL A 625 14.83 -20.20 -15.02
C VAL A 625 16.06 -20.83 -14.38
N ALA A 626 15.93 -21.23 -13.13
CA ALA A 626 16.91 -22.06 -12.44
C ALA A 626 16.37 -23.47 -12.21
N LEU A 627 17.10 -24.47 -12.72
CA LEU A 627 16.88 -25.88 -12.44
C LEU A 627 17.61 -26.23 -11.16
N LEU A 628 16.87 -26.45 -10.07
CA LEU A 628 17.46 -26.64 -8.75
C LEU A 628 17.80 -28.10 -8.45
N SER A 629 18.92 -28.30 -7.77
CA SER A 629 19.40 -29.61 -7.32
C SER A 629 20.29 -29.45 -6.09
N HIS A 630 20.60 -30.56 -5.41
CA HIS A 630 21.72 -30.63 -4.47
C HIS A 630 23.07 -30.74 -5.19
N SER A 631 23.08 -31.06 -6.49
CA SER A 631 24.25 -30.93 -7.35
C SER A 631 24.35 -29.51 -7.90
N SER A 632 25.57 -29.05 -8.15
CA SER A 632 25.83 -27.78 -8.83
C SER A 632 26.77 -28.03 -9.99
N PHE A 633 26.24 -27.88 -11.21
CA PHE A 633 26.95 -28.05 -12.49
C PHE A 633 27.81 -29.31 -12.57
N GLY A 634 27.22 -30.46 -12.20
CA GLY A 634 27.88 -31.77 -12.27
C GLY A 634 28.75 -32.13 -11.07
N SER A 635 28.65 -31.43 -9.95
CA SER A 635 29.36 -31.79 -8.71
C SER A 635 29.00 -33.19 -8.20
N ASP A 636 27.79 -33.68 -8.50
CA ASP A 636 27.38 -35.07 -8.27
C ASP A 636 26.95 -35.73 -9.60
N GLN A 637 27.74 -36.72 -10.02
CA GLN A 637 27.55 -37.46 -11.27
C GLN A 637 26.68 -38.72 -11.09
N THR A 638 26.46 -39.16 -9.85
CA THR A 638 25.90 -40.48 -9.55
C THR A 638 24.45 -40.43 -9.09
N ASP A 639 24.02 -39.32 -8.49
CA ASP A 639 22.66 -39.18 -8.02
C ASP A 639 21.65 -39.05 -9.17
N SER A 640 20.54 -39.79 -9.07
CA SER A 640 19.52 -39.86 -10.11
C SER A 640 18.68 -38.59 -10.21
N SER A 641 18.50 -37.84 -9.12
CA SER A 641 17.82 -36.54 -9.13
C SER A 641 18.68 -35.48 -9.81
N ALA A 642 19.99 -35.47 -9.55
CA ALA A 642 20.93 -34.58 -10.25
C ALA A 642 21.01 -34.89 -11.76
N GLN A 643 21.12 -36.17 -12.13
CA GLN A 643 21.08 -36.60 -13.53
C GLN A 643 19.76 -36.19 -14.22
N LYS A 644 18.63 -36.33 -13.50
CA LYS A 644 17.32 -35.89 -13.99
C LYS A 644 17.31 -34.40 -14.31
N MET A 645 17.80 -33.54 -13.43
CA MET A 645 17.82 -32.09 -13.68
C MET A 645 18.76 -31.67 -14.82
N ARG A 646 19.88 -32.39 -15.02
CA ARG A 646 20.73 -32.21 -16.22
C ARG A 646 20.01 -32.60 -17.50
N GLU A 647 19.24 -33.68 -17.45
CA GLU A 647 18.43 -34.10 -18.59
C GLU A 647 17.33 -33.08 -18.91
N VAL A 648 16.72 -32.46 -17.90
CA VAL A 648 15.79 -31.32 -18.10
C VAL A 648 16.47 -30.18 -18.85
N TYR A 649 17.70 -29.81 -18.46
CA TYR A 649 18.46 -28.77 -19.17
C TYR A 649 18.71 -29.12 -20.65
N ARG A 650 19.06 -30.39 -20.92
CA ARG A 650 19.27 -30.89 -22.29
C ARG A 650 17.99 -30.78 -23.11
N ILE A 651 16.87 -31.27 -22.57
CA ILE A 651 15.56 -31.22 -23.23
C ILE A 651 15.15 -29.77 -23.51
N LEU A 652 15.27 -28.86 -22.53
CA LEU A 652 14.92 -27.46 -22.70
C LEU A 652 15.82 -26.74 -23.71
N SER A 653 17.12 -27.08 -23.75
CA SER A 653 18.04 -26.52 -24.74
C SER A 653 17.68 -26.92 -26.17
N GLU A 654 17.02 -28.07 -26.36
CA GLU A 654 16.56 -28.54 -27.67
C GLU A 654 15.16 -28.01 -28.02
N GLN A 655 14.23 -28.02 -27.07
CA GLN A 655 12.81 -27.73 -27.30
C GLN A 655 12.44 -26.25 -27.15
N ALA A 656 13.17 -25.50 -26.32
CA ALA A 656 12.91 -24.09 -26.02
C ALA A 656 14.24 -23.30 -25.89
N PRO A 657 15.06 -23.22 -26.96
CA PRO A 657 16.38 -22.61 -26.92
C PRO A 657 16.36 -21.11 -26.61
N GLU A 658 15.21 -20.45 -26.74
CA GLU A 658 14.99 -19.04 -26.42
C GLU A 658 14.81 -18.78 -24.92
N LEU A 659 14.57 -19.82 -24.10
CA LEU A 659 14.46 -19.66 -22.66
C LEU A 659 15.83 -19.45 -22.01
N GLU A 660 15.90 -18.44 -21.14
CA GLU A 660 17.02 -18.20 -20.24
C GLU A 660 17.01 -19.23 -19.09
N VAL A 661 17.56 -20.42 -19.36
CA VAL A 661 17.62 -21.54 -18.41
C VAL A 661 19.06 -21.86 -18.03
N GLU A 662 19.29 -22.07 -16.74
CA GLU A 662 20.52 -22.71 -16.27
C GLU A 662 20.26 -23.73 -15.16
N GLY A 663 21.25 -24.60 -14.97
CA GLY A 663 21.32 -25.60 -13.93
C GLY A 663 21.76 -26.95 -14.51
N GLU A 664 21.80 -28.01 -13.71
CA GLU A 664 21.34 -28.08 -12.33
C GLU A 664 22.24 -27.29 -11.36
N MET A 665 21.64 -26.60 -10.39
CA MET A 665 22.39 -25.76 -9.44
C MET A 665 21.76 -25.70 -8.05
N HIS A 666 22.55 -25.24 -7.08
CA HIS A 666 22.07 -24.91 -5.74
C HIS A 666 21.18 -23.66 -5.73
N GLY A 667 20.34 -23.53 -4.71
CA GLY A 667 19.40 -22.40 -4.58
C GLY A 667 20.08 -21.04 -4.38
N ASP A 668 21.25 -21.00 -3.74
CA ASP A 668 22.05 -19.79 -3.57
C ASP A 668 22.64 -19.30 -4.90
N ALA A 669 23.18 -20.20 -5.72
CA ALA A 669 23.64 -19.89 -7.09
C ALA A 669 22.48 -19.43 -8.00
N ALA A 670 21.27 -19.94 -7.79
CA ALA A 670 20.10 -19.45 -8.52
C ALA A 670 19.75 -17.99 -8.19
N LEU A 671 19.91 -17.59 -6.92
CA LEU A 671 19.46 -16.29 -6.40
C LEU A 671 20.56 -15.23 -6.33
N ASP A 672 21.82 -15.63 -6.34
CA ASP A 672 23.00 -14.74 -6.32
C ASP A 672 23.87 -14.98 -7.57
N GLU A 673 23.95 -13.96 -8.41
CA GLU A 673 24.76 -13.99 -9.63
C GLU A 673 26.25 -14.19 -9.35
N ASN A 674 26.80 -13.66 -8.26
CA ASN A 674 28.23 -13.78 -7.97
C ASN A 674 28.59 -15.22 -7.62
N ILE A 675 27.74 -15.89 -6.83
CA ILE A 675 27.90 -17.32 -6.51
C ILE A 675 27.81 -18.14 -7.81
N ARG A 676 26.82 -17.84 -8.67
CA ARG A 676 26.69 -18.51 -9.96
C ARG A 676 27.88 -18.28 -10.87
N GLN A 677 28.37 -17.06 -11.00
CA GLN A 677 29.51 -16.74 -11.85
C GLN A 677 30.79 -17.41 -11.35
N PHE A 678 30.97 -17.55 -10.04
CA PHE A 678 32.10 -18.28 -9.48
C PHE A 678 32.06 -19.77 -9.86
N ALA A 679 30.88 -20.40 -9.81
CA ALA A 679 30.71 -21.80 -10.18
C ALA A 679 30.71 -22.03 -11.71
N PHE A 680 30.06 -21.14 -12.46
CA PHE A 680 29.82 -21.24 -13.90
C PHE A 680 29.71 -19.85 -14.57
N PRO A 681 30.83 -19.27 -15.05
CA PRO A 681 30.84 -17.95 -15.69
C PRO A 681 30.01 -17.83 -16.98
N GLY A 682 29.75 -18.96 -17.65
CA GLY A 682 29.06 -19.03 -18.95
C GLY A 682 27.53 -19.01 -18.89
N SER A 683 26.94 -18.59 -17.77
CA SER A 683 25.49 -18.62 -17.52
C SER A 683 24.69 -17.84 -18.58
N ARG A 684 23.59 -18.43 -19.07
CA ARG A 684 22.69 -17.81 -20.06
C ARG A 684 21.90 -16.59 -19.54
N PHE A 685 21.88 -16.32 -18.23
CA PHE A 685 21.19 -15.16 -17.67
C PHE A 685 21.99 -14.43 -16.58
N LYS A 686 21.72 -13.13 -16.47
CA LYS A 686 22.28 -12.24 -15.44
C LYS A 686 21.28 -11.97 -14.32
N GLY A 687 21.78 -11.57 -13.15
CA GLY A 687 21.00 -11.31 -11.95
C GLY A 687 20.45 -12.57 -11.27
N SER A 688 19.41 -12.38 -10.45
CA SER A 688 18.68 -13.47 -9.77
C SER A 688 17.72 -14.16 -10.72
N ALA A 689 17.64 -15.50 -10.63
CA ALA A 689 16.52 -16.25 -11.18
C ALA A 689 15.21 -15.77 -10.56
N ASN A 690 14.13 -15.87 -11.33
CA ASN A 690 12.77 -15.57 -10.89
C ASN A 690 11.83 -16.77 -11.03
N LEU A 691 12.19 -17.80 -11.81
CA LEU A 691 11.45 -19.06 -11.91
C LEU A 691 12.34 -20.20 -11.42
N LEU A 692 11.89 -20.87 -10.35
CA LEU A 692 12.59 -21.97 -9.70
C LEU A 692 11.88 -23.29 -10.00
N ILE A 693 12.59 -24.19 -10.66
CA ILE A 693 12.12 -25.52 -11.03
C ILE A 693 12.80 -26.54 -10.12
N MET A 694 11.99 -27.18 -9.29
CA MET A 694 12.46 -28.10 -8.25
C MET A 694 12.41 -29.55 -8.74
N PRO A 695 13.26 -30.45 -8.20
CA PRO A 695 13.35 -31.82 -8.70
C PRO A 695 12.12 -32.68 -8.36
N ASN A 696 11.37 -32.32 -7.31
CA ASN A 696 10.21 -33.07 -6.84
C ASN A 696 9.27 -32.19 -5.98
N LEU A 697 8.10 -32.75 -5.63
CA LEU A 697 7.06 -32.06 -4.87
C LEU A 697 7.52 -31.61 -3.49
N ASP A 698 8.26 -32.46 -2.76
CA ASP A 698 8.69 -32.14 -1.40
C ASP A 698 9.62 -30.92 -1.41
N ALA A 699 10.59 -30.89 -2.33
CA ALA A 699 11.50 -29.76 -2.51
C ALA A 699 10.74 -28.47 -2.83
N ALA A 700 9.77 -28.53 -3.75
CA ALA A 700 8.98 -27.37 -4.13
C ALA A 700 8.05 -26.89 -3.01
N ASN A 701 7.27 -27.79 -2.42
CA ASN A 701 6.26 -27.47 -1.43
C ASN A 701 6.89 -26.97 -0.13
N ILE A 702 7.95 -27.62 0.36
CA ILE A 702 8.67 -27.20 1.57
C ILE A 702 9.29 -25.81 1.34
N SER A 703 10.03 -25.63 0.24
CA SER A 703 10.67 -24.33 -0.08
C SER A 703 9.64 -23.21 -0.20
N PHE A 704 8.54 -23.45 -0.92
CA PHE A 704 7.45 -22.48 -1.07
C PHE A 704 6.84 -22.09 0.29
N ASN A 705 6.49 -23.08 1.13
CA ASN A 705 5.84 -22.79 2.41
C ASN A 705 6.78 -22.11 3.41
N LEU A 706 8.06 -22.48 3.42
CA LEU A 706 9.07 -21.81 4.25
C LEU A 706 9.23 -20.34 3.82
N LEU A 707 9.49 -20.07 2.55
CA LEU A 707 9.68 -18.71 2.04
C LEU A 707 8.43 -17.84 2.24
N LYS A 708 7.24 -18.41 2.01
CA LYS A 708 5.96 -17.73 2.27
C LYS A 708 5.81 -17.29 3.72
N ALA A 709 6.16 -18.18 4.66
CA ALA A 709 5.99 -17.95 6.09
C ALA A 709 7.06 -17.00 6.67
N THR A 710 8.30 -17.07 6.18
CA THR A 710 9.42 -16.30 6.73
C THR A 710 9.62 -14.94 6.06
N SER A 711 9.26 -14.82 4.78
CA SER A 711 9.72 -13.68 3.95
C SER A 711 8.64 -13.11 3.03
N GLY A 712 7.54 -13.82 2.79
CA GLY A 712 6.45 -13.39 1.90
C GLY A 712 5.26 -12.74 2.59
N ASN A 713 5.31 -12.47 3.90
CA ASN A 713 4.18 -11.97 4.70
C ASN A 713 2.86 -12.73 4.48
N ASN A 714 2.94 -14.03 4.13
CA ASN A 714 1.82 -14.87 3.71
C ASN A 714 1.01 -14.37 2.48
N VAL A 715 1.55 -13.44 1.68
CA VAL A 715 0.91 -12.95 0.46
C VAL A 715 1.48 -13.71 -0.74
N THR A 716 0.63 -14.46 -1.45
CA THR A 716 1.03 -15.25 -2.62
C THR A 716 -0.02 -15.21 -3.73
N ILE A 717 0.38 -15.55 -4.95
CA ILE A 717 -0.52 -15.82 -6.09
C ILE A 717 -0.40 -17.31 -6.44
N GLY A 718 -1.52 -17.91 -6.84
CA GLY A 718 -1.62 -19.35 -7.14
C GLY A 718 -2.32 -20.13 -6.03
N PRO A 719 -2.22 -21.47 -5.98
CA PRO A 719 -1.57 -22.28 -7.00
C PRO A 719 -2.28 -22.08 -8.34
N ILE A 720 -1.51 -21.68 -9.34
CA ILE A 720 -1.98 -21.57 -10.73
C ILE A 720 -1.87 -22.97 -11.29
N LEU A 721 -3.00 -23.54 -11.71
CA LEU A 721 -3.00 -24.87 -12.33
C LEU A 721 -2.61 -24.74 -13.80
N LEU A 722 -1.55 -25.42 -14.19
CA LEU A 722 -1.04 -25.47 -15.56
C LEU A 722 -1.43 -26.79 -16.22
N GLY A 723 -1.58 -26.78 -17.55
CA GLY A 723 -1.87 -27.97 -18.36
C GLY A 723 -3.37 -28.32 -18.49
N ALA A 724 -4.27 -27.56 -17.87
CA ALA A 724 -5.72 -27.77 -18.00
C ALA A 724 -6.25 -27.31 -19.37
N ALA A 725 -7.26 -28.02 -19.89
CA ALA A 725 -7.88 -27.69 -21.19
C ALA A 725 -8.67 -26.36 -21.20
N LYS A 726 -9.05 -25.88 -20.01
CA LYS A 726 -9.76 -24.62 -19.80
C LYS A 726 -9.15 -23.88 -18.60
N PRO A 727 -9.27 -22.53 -18.54
CA PRO A 727 -8.76 -21.73 -17.43
C PRO A 727 -9.48 -22.04 -16.11
N VAL A 728 -8.87 -22.93 -15.32
CA VAL A 728 -9.41 -23.41 -14.05
C VAL A 728 -8.30 -23.47 -13.03
N HIS A 729 -8.53 -22.93 -11.82
CA HIS A 729 -7.51 -22.93 -10.78
C HIS A 729 -8.04 -23.41 -9.45
N ILE A 730 -7.18 -24.17 -8.76
CA ILE A 730 -7.48 -24.79 -7.47
C ILE A 730 -6.64 -24.05 -6.42
N LEU A 731 -7.33 -23.49 -5.44
CA LEU A 731 -6.76 -22.79 -4.30
C LEU A 731 -6.51 -23.74 -3.12
N THR A 732 -6.11 -23.17 -1.99
CA THR A 732 -5.94 -23.88 -0.73
C THR A 732 -6.88 -23.33 0.34
N PRO A 733 -7.19 -24.08 1.41
CA PRO A 733 -8.01 -23.59 2.52
C PRO A 733 -7.49 -22.33 3.21
N THR A 734 -6.20 -22.04 3.04
CA THR A 734 -5.53 -20.84 3.56
C THR A 734 -5.67 -19.61 2.62
N ALA A 735 -6.41 -19.71 1.52
CA ALA A 735 -6.61 -18.60 0.60
C ALA A 735 -7.33 -17.43 1.30
N THR A 736 -6.75 -16.24 1.15
CA THR A 736 -7.33 -14.97 1.62
C THR A 736 -8.24 -14.36 0.55
N THR A 737 -9.09 -13.41 0.94
CA THR A 737 -9.90 -12.63 -0.01
C THR A 737 -9.03 -11.97 -1.08
N ARG A 738 -7.88 -11.42 -0.72
CA ARG A 738 -6.95 -10.81 -1.69
C ARG A 738 -6.44 -11.82 -2.73
N ARG A 739 -6.08 -13.03 -2.29
CA ARG A 739 -5.63 -14.11 -3.17
C ARG A 739 -6.73 -14.53 -4.16
N LEU A 740 -7.98 -14.62 -3.70
CA LEU A 740 -9.15 -14.92 -4.54
C LEU A 740 -9.36 -13.86 -5.63
N ILE A 741 -9.24 -12.57 -5.31
CA ILE A 741 -9.37 -11.48 -6.30
C ILE A 741 -8.24 -11.57 -7.33
N ASN A 742 -7.00 -11.77 -6.88
CA ASN A 742 -5.86 -11.91 -7.78
C ASN A 742 -6.04 -13.08 -8.75
N MET A 743 -6.47 -14.24 -8.24
CA MET A 743 -6.74 -15.42 -9.08
C MET A 743 -7.95 -15.23 -10.00
N THR A 744 -8.94 -14.42 -9.60
CA THR A 744 -10.06 -14.06 -10.48
C THR A 744 -9.56 -13.29 -11.70
N ALA A 745 -8.81 -12.21 -11.47
CA ALA A 745 -8.24 -11.40 -12.55
C ALA A 745 -7.32 -12.22 -13.45
N LEU A 746 -6.50 -13.11 -12.87
CA LEU A 746 -5.63 -14.01 -13.61
C LEU A 746 -6.42 -14.95 -14.53
N THR A 747 -7.49 -15.59 -14.00
CA THR A 747 -8.33 -16.50 -14.77
C THR A 747 -8.98 -15.78 -15.95
N VAL A 748 -9.48 -14.56 -15.74
CA VAL A 748 -10.10 -13.73 -16.80
C VAL A 748 -9.08 -13.36 -17.87
N ALA A 749 -7.89 -12.90 -17.47
CA ALA A 749 -6.81 -12.57 -18.40
C ALA A 749 -6.34 -13.79 -19.21
N GLU A 750 -6.28 -14.97 -18.59
CA GLU A 750 -5.98 -16.23 -19.27
C GLU A 750 -7.02 -16.55 -20.36
N ILE A 751 -8.32 -16.46 -20.03
CA ILE A 751 -9.41 -16.71 -20.98
C ILE A 751 -9.31 -15.75 -22.18
N GLN A 752 -9.17 -14.45 -21.92
CA GLN A 752 -9.07 -13.42 -22.97
C GLN A 752 -7.88 -13.65 -23.90
N GLN A 753 -6.79 -14.25 -23.40
CA GLN A 753 -5.62 -14.56 -24.22
C GLN A 753 -5.85 -15.82 -25.07
N GLN A 754 -6.55 -16.83 -24.56
CA GLN A 754 -6.88 -18.05 -25.32
C GLN A 754 -7.88 -17.79 -26.47
N GLU A 755 -8.64 -16.71 -26.40
CA GLU A 755 -9.58 -16.29 -27.45
C GLU A 755 -8.95 -15.44 -28.56
N LYS A 756 -7.73 -14.92 -28.35
CA LYS A 756 -6.95 -14.19 -29.37
C LYS A 756 -6.16 -15.16 -30.22
#